data_AF-A0A4Q5YWI9-F1
#
_entry.id   AF-A0A4Q5YWI9-F1
#
_cell.length_a   1.000
_cell.length_b   1.000
_cell.length_c   1.000
_cell.angle_alpha   90.00
_cell.angle_beta   90.00
_cell.angle_gamma   90.00
#
_symmetry.space_group_name_H-M   'P 1'
#
loop_
_entity.id
_entity.type
_entity.pdbx_description
1 polymer ?
#
loop_
_entity_poly.entity_id
_entity_poly.type
_entity_poly.pdbx_seq_one_letter_code
_entity_poly.pdbx_strand_id
1 'polypeptide(L)'
;MKLKTTLLFLLGAIGVSQAQLSAPGDIAFVGFNADGDDDIAFVTFKEIPANTNIHFCDSEWNGSAFGTDENDFIWTSPATVVPAGTIISIYALSATPNPTIGTITGTPGGLSHNGDALFAFLGTSTTSPREVATMLAAISNSEAGFGVLTGSGLSQGTTAIMLSEGTDIAIYNGPRTDLDINGYLTQLGSISQWLEEASDADNHNNGGGTPDLPFSTTPFVISNTDNSAPTVASTTLVNQMTTEVIFSEELTAVSANLLANYSFAPALTISNVVYDASLNKATVTHTALTLGVAYKLTVNNIKDLADNQLAETYTSQDLYYNTLSAGLLITEIMYNPPSDNSNQLEFLEVFNNTANPIALGGIKVKDEGNFVFTFPEMSLVANGVVLLANDKTSADAFYGVSFLDMPQAAINALGNGGELLQILNSVDAVISQVFYDDVAPWPTSPDGSGPSLELLNPNGNSNDGNNWAAATNLVEPSLGSNVYASPGTYTPNVSSSIAFDSEFVFVNENAGTASINVVISNTASTAVTATITPLTTIGTAIEGTDYTFTAQTVTFPANTATPVTISIPVINNTAGGADKFFVLELNNPNGATLGAIKTKVVYILDDETAAPVASETLDIDFLASYEVDPTGSAEIVAHDPVSQRLFVLNSTATKVMILDFSNPENITQISSIDMSAHGIGATSVAFKNGIVAATVEGANFGNGKVVFMDINGENVTVVEAGVLPDMVTFTHDGTKVLTANEGQPNADYSIDPEGTISVIDVSGGLSSITQANVTTINFNAFDAQIETLKASGVRVFGPNATVSKDFEPEYITVSEDNLKAWVTLQENNALAEINLVTNQVTSIIPLGLKDHSLPGNTLDTSDQNGEIFMANWPVKGMYMPDAIASYTVAGTTYLVTANEGDVREYDALEEEAKVGDADYILDPATFPNAALLKKSGNLGRLVVTNQSGDTDGDGDFDEIHVFGTRSFSIWNAITKTLVYDSGDDFERITAADPVYGAIFNASNDNKNFKNRSDNKGPEPEGITVGKIGESFYAFITLERIGGVMTYNITDPANPVFVSYKNNRSTTDANVGDLGPEGILYINPTDSPNDTGLVVMANEVSATISVYKINNDVLGTGEFTPELNTFTVYPNPVNQGMLYLSKPTDAIIYDISGRIVAQKSNASYMDVSQLSAGVYIIQPKEGNSQKFIIK
;
A
#
# COMPACT_ATOMS: atom_id res chain seq x y z
N MET A 1 -13.03 -46.34 43.95
CA MET A 1 -13.11 -47.82 43.91
C MET A 1 -14.41 -48.21 43.20
N LYS A 2 -14.33 -49.13 42.22
CA LYS A 2 -15.40 -49.64 41.30
C LYS A 2 -15.71 -48.72 40.11
N LEU A 3 -15.18 -49.01 38.91
CA LEU A 3 -15.72 -49.90 37.85
C LEU A 3 -17.11 -49.52 37.34
N LYS A 4 -17.18 -49.03 36.09
CA LYS A 4 -18.22 -49.40 35.12
C LYS A 4 -17.70 -49.24 33.68
N THR A 5 -17.95 -50.31 32.95
CA THR A 5 -17.65 -50.74 31.58
C THR A 5 -18.08 -49.76 30.48
N THR A 6 -17.20 -49.53 29.49
CA THR A 6 -17.61 -49.17 28.11
C THR A 6 -16.83 -50.04 27.12
N LEU A 7 -17.59 -50.61 26.20
CA LEU A 7 -17.23 -51.56 25.15
C LEU A 7 -16.63 -50.79 23.97
N LEU A 8 -15.38 -51.08 23.56
CA LEU A 8 -14.80 -50.54 22.32
C LEU A 8 -14.56 -51.70 21.35
N PHE A 9 -15.32 -51.69 20.25
CA PHE A 9 -15.07 -52.49 19.06
C PHE A 9 -13.85 -51.89 18.35
N LEU A 10 -12.74 -52.62 18.33
CA LEU A 10 -11.57 -52.30 17.50
C LEU A 10 -11.68 -53.15 16.22
N LEU A 11 -12.05 -52.52 15.10
CA LEU A 11 -11.81 -53.06 13.76
C LEU A 11 -10.80 -52.14 13.07
N GLY A 12 -9.77 -52.75 12.51
CA GLY A 12 -8.56 -52.06 12.04
C GLY A 12 -8.76 -51.18 10.81
N ALA A 13 -7.96 -50.12 10.79
CA ALA A 13 -7.38 -49.55 9.58
C ALA A 13 -5.95 -49.13 9.96
N ILE A 14 -4.97 -49.98 9.65
CA ILE A 14 -3.59 -49.52 9.54
C ILE A 14 -3.57 -48.78 8.21
N GLY A 15 -3.76 -47.46 8.25
CA GLY A 15 -3.41 -46.60 7.12
C GLY A 15 -1.91 -46.67 6.96
N VAL A 16 -1.44 -47.30 5.88
CA VAL A 16 -0.09 -47.05 5.38
C VAL A 16 -0.09 -45.59 4.98
N SER A 17 0.66 -44.73 5.67
CA SER A 17 0.89 -43.38 5.20
C SER A 17 1.57 -43.49 3.83
N GLN A 18 0.84 -43.20 2.76
CA GLN A 18 1.49 -42.94 1.47
C GLN A 18 2.36 -41.70 1.72
N ALA A 19 3.68 -41.81 1.52
CA ALA A 19 4.58 -40.69 1.70
C ALA A 19 4.23 -39.64 0.64
N GLN A 20 3.81 -38.46 1.08
CA GLN A 20 3.52 -37.33 0.20
C GLN A 20 4.83 -36.61 -0.16
N LEU A 21 4.85 -35.96 -1.33
CA LEU A 21 5.87 -34.96 -1.67
C LEU A 21 5.94 -33.93 -0.53
N SER A 22 7.14 -33.66 -0.03
CA SER A 22 7.34 -32.93 1.24
C SER A 22 8.66 -32.17 1.31
N ALA A 23 9.55 -32.31 0.34
CA ALA A 23 10.83 -31.61 0.33
C ALA A 23 11.35 -31.30 -1.10
N PRO A 24 12.21 -30.28 -1.24
CA PRO A 24 13.06 -30.12 -2.41
C PRO A 24 13.76 -31.41 -2.83
N GLY A 25 13.78 -31.71 -4.12
CA GLY A 25 14.41 -32.92 -4.66
C GLY A 25 13.54 -34.18 -4.59
N ASP A 26 12.30 -34.11 -4.08
CA ASP A 26 11.34 -35.21 -4.18
C ASP A 26 10.92 -35.48 -5.64
N ILE A 27 11.06 -34.48 -6.51
CA ILE A 27 11.05 -34.59 -7.97
C ILE A 27 12.27 -33.85 -8.54
N ALA A 28 12.60 -34.07 -9.82
CA ALA A 28 13.58 -33.27 -10.53
C ALA A 28 13.29 -33.23 -12.04
N PHE A 29 13.65 -32.13 -12.71
CA PHE A 29 13.54 -32.03 -14.16
C PHE A 29 14.57 -32.92 -14.85
N VAL A 30 14.18 -33.52 -15.98
CA VAL A 30 15.00 -34.42 -16.82
C VAL A 30 14.90 -34.10 -18.31
N GLY A 31 14.12 -33.08 -18.67
CA GLY A 31 13.96 -32.57 -20.02
C GLY A 31 13.39 -31.15 -20.01
N PHE A 32 13.88 -30.32 -20.92
CA PHE A 32 13.50 -28.94 -21.15
C PHE A 32 13.52 -28.68 -22.66
N ASN A 33 12.50 -28.02 -23.19
CA ASN A 33 12.39 -27.59 -24.57
C ASN A 33 11.67 -26.23 -24.60
N ALA A 34 12.36 -25.20 -25.06
CA ALA A 34 11.88 -23.84 -25.29
C ALA A 34 11.79 -23.49 -26.79
N ASP A 35 11.80 -24.51 -27.65
CA ASP A 35 11.61 -24.40 -29.10
C ASP A 35 10.26 -25.04 -29.52
N GLY A 36 9.65 -24.48 -30.57
CA GLY A 36 8.36 -24.96 -31.08
C GLY A 36 7.17 -24.69 -30.15
N ASP A 37 6.51 -25.76 -29.68
CA ASP A 37 5.32 -25.68 -28.81
C ASP A 37 5.67 -25.85 -27.30
N ASP A 38 6.96 -25.80 -26.93
CA ASP A 38 7.54 -25.97 -25.59
C ASP A 38 7.19 -27.28 -24.86
N ASP A 39 8.19 -27.92 -24.26
CA ASP A 39 8.00 -29.20 -23.58
C ASP A 39 8.89 -29.36 -22.35
N ILE A 40 8.40 -30.07 -21.34
CA ILE A 40 9.18 -30.42 -20.15
C ILE A 40 9.05 -31.90 -19.80
N ALA A 41 10.04 -32.41 -19.07
CA ALA A 41 9.92 -33.69 -18.41
C ALA A 41 10.52 -33.64 -17.00
N PHE A 42 9.86 -34.32 -16.06
CA PHE A 42 10.36 -34.47 -14.69
C PHE A 42 10.23 -35.92 -14.21
N VAL A 43 11.14 -36.35 -13.34
CA VAL A 43 11.10 -37.63 -12.63
C VAL A 43 10.64 -37.41 -11.20
N THR A 44 9.84 -38.33 -10.68
CA THR A 44 9.51 -38.36 -9.25
C THR A 44 10.40 -39.34 -8.50
N PHE A 45 11.05 -38.93 -7.42
CA PHE A 45 11.88 -39.78 -6.57
C PHE A 45 11.13 -40.35 -5.36
N LYS A 46 9.93 -39.84 -5.08
CA LYS A 46 8.93 -40.44 -4.18
C LYS A 46 7.69 -40.88 -4.94
N GLU A 47 6.84 -41.69 -4.29
CA GLU A 47 5.52 -41.99 -4.84
C GLU A 47 4.64 -40.73 -4.82
N ILE A 48 3.96 -40.41 -5.92
CA ILE A 48 2.98 -39.31 -5.96
C ILE A 48 1.60 -39.91 -5.65
N PRO A 49 0.91 -39.47 -4.57
CA PRO A 49 -0.45 -39.91 -4.28
C PRO A 49 -1.42 -39.59 -5.41
N ALA A 50 -2.55 -40.31 -5.44
CA ALA A 50 -3.61 -40.06 -6.41
C ALA A 50 -4.24 -38.67 -6.24
N ASN A 51 -4.52 -37.98 -7.35
CA ASN A 51 -5.08 -36.62 -7.40
C ASN A 51 -4.24 -35.56 -6.65
N THR A 52 -2.92 -35.68 -6.72
CA THR A 52 -2.00 -34.67 -6.18
C THR A 52 -1.83 -33.56 -7.19
N ASN A 53 -1.94 -32.31 -6.72
CA ASN A 53 -1.67 -31.12 -7.53
C ASN A 53 -0.23 -30.67 -7.31
N ILE A 54 0.50 -30.46 -8.42
CA ILE A 54 1.80 -29.80 -8.45
C ILE A 54 1.63 -28.54 -9.30
N HIS A 55 2.02 -27.41 -8.74
CA HIS A 55 1.96 -26.11 -9.39
C HIS A 55 3.27 -25.85 -10.12
N PHE A 56 3.17 -25.25 -11.30
CA PHE A 56 4.29 -24.83 -12.14
C PHE A 56 4.13 -23.35 -12.48
N CYS A 57 5.25 -22.63 -12.38
CA CYS A 57 5.35 -21.19 -12.59
C CYS A 57 6.73 -20.86 -13.15
N ASP A 58 6.77 -19.95 -14.11
CA ASP A 58 7.96 -19.42 -14.77
C ASP A 58 8.51 -18.14 -14.12
N SER A 59 7.69 -17.43 -13.33
CA SER A 59 8.11 -16.19 -12.65
C SER A 59 9.31 -16.38 -11.71
N GLU A 60 10.15 -15.36 -11.62
CA GLU A 60 11.35 -15.40 -10.78
C GLU A 60 11.02 -15.40 -9.28
N TRP A 61 11.86 -16.08 -8.49
CA TRP A 61 11.78 -16.03 -7.03
C TRP A 61 12.54 -14.84 -6.48
N ASN A 62 11.90 -13.99 -5.66
CA ASN A 62 12.54 -12.80 -5.09
C ASN A 62 13.21 -13.03 -3.73
N GLY A 63 13.18 -14.27 -3.23
CA GLY A 63 13.71 -14.66 -1.92
C GLY A 63 12.63 -15.01 -0.90
N SER A 64 11.38 -14.63 -1.15
CA SER A 64 10.24 -14.88 -0.26
C SER A 64 8.92 -15.19 -0.96
N ALA A 65 8.75 -14.74 -2.21
CA ALA A 65 7.59 -14.98 -3.06
C ALA A 65 8.00 -14.95 -4.54
N PHE A 66 7.10 -15.42 -5.40
CA PHE A 66 7.19 -15.22 -6.85
C PHE A 66 6.74 -13.82 -7.26
N GLY A 67 7.20 -13.34 -8.42
CA GLY A 67 6.65 -12.16 -9.13
C GLY A 67 5.16 -12.31 -9.49
N THR A 68 4.56 -11.31 -10.12
CA THR A 68 3.12 -11.32 -10.50
C THR A 68 2.90 -11.20 -12.01
N ASP A 69 3.97 -11.39 -12.76
CA ASP A 69 4.16 -11.01 -14.15
C ASP A 69 3.90 -12.13 -15.15
N GLU A 70 3.79 -13.38 -14.71
CA GLU A 70 3.65 -14.53 -15.61
C GLU A 70 2.53 -15.52 -15.20
N ASN A 71 2.23 -16.47 -16.10
CA ASN A 71 1.07 -17.35 -16.01
C ASN A 71 1.41 -18.73 -15.42
N ASP A 72 0.50 -19.29 -14.63
CA ASP A 72 0.71 -20.59 -13.98
C ASP A 72 -0.09 -21.73 -14.62
N PHE A 73 0.38 -22.96 -14.37
CA PHE A 73 -0.44 -24.15 -14.58
C PHE A 73 -0.29 -25.18 -13.46
N ILE A 74 -1.32 -26.01 -13.31
CA ILE A 74 -1.37 -27.10 -12.34
C ILE A 74 -1.36 -28.41 -13.09
N TRP A 75 -0.40 -29.28 -12.76
CA TRP A 75 -0.45 -30.69 -13.13
C TRP A 75 -1.11 -31.49 -12.00
N THR A 76 -2.11 -32.29 -12.35
CA THR A 76 -2.83 -33.18 -11.43
C THR A 76 -2.50 -34.64 -11.75
N SER A 77 -2.06 -35.39 -10.73
CA SER A 77 -1.80 -36.83 -10.89
C SER A 77 -3.09 -37.63 -11.11
N PRO A 78 -3.04 -38.81 -11.76
CA PRO A 78 -4.21 -39.66 -11.97
C PRO A 78 -4.85 -40.14 -10.65
N ALA A 79 -6.01 -40.79 -10.76
CA ALA A 79 -6.69 -41.45 -9.64
C ALA A 79 -5.93 -42.67 -9.06
N THR A 80 -4.71 -42.95 -9.53
CA THR A 80 -3.81 -44.01 -9.05
C THR A 80 -2.46 -43.42 -8.71
N VAL A 81 -1.80 -43.99 -7.69
CA VAL A 81 -0.44 -43.59 -7.28
C VAL A 81 0.55 -43.69 -8.45
N VAL A 82 1.39 -42.68 -8.62
CA VAL A 82 2.53 -42.69 -9.56
C VAL A 82 3.77 -43.19 -8.82
N PRO A 83 4.39 -44.32 -9.22
CA PRO A 83 5.55 -44.88 -8.52
C PRO A 83 6.80 -43.99 -8.58
N ALA A 84 7.64 -44.08 -7.54
CA ALA A 84 8.97 -43.49 -7.57
C ALA A 84 9.80 -44.03 -8.75
N GLY A 85 10.60 -43.17 -9.36
CA GLY A 85 11.40 -43.41 -10.56
C GLY A 85 10.65 -43.16 -11.88
N THR A 86 9.35 -42.86 -11.84
CA THR A 86 8.54 -42.58 -13.05
C THR A 86 8.87 -41.21 -13.63
N ILE A 87 8.95 -41.12 -14.96
CA ILE A 87 9.10 -39.85 -15.69
C ILE A 87 7.76 -39.44 -16.25
N ILE A 88 7.43 -38.17 -16.05
CA ILE A 88 6.26 -37.50 -16.58
C ILE A 88 6.75 -36.43 -17.55
N SER A 89 6.41 -36.59 -18.82
CA SER A 89 6.60 -35.55 -19.84
C SER A 89 5.30 -34.80 -20.07
N ILE A 90 5.40 -33.50 -20.27
CA ILE A 90 4.32 -32.61 -20.68
C ILE A 90 4.75 -31.98 -21.99
N TYR A 91 3.98 -32.24 -23.04
CA TYR A 91 4.27 -31.72 -24.37
C TYR A 91 3.34 -30.56 -24.74
N ALA A 92 3.78 -29.69 -25.64
CA ALA A 92 3.00 -28.60 -26.22
C ALA A 92 2.45 -27.58 -25.18
N LEU A 93 3.32 -27.12 -24.28
CA LEU A 93 3.00 -26.16 -23.21
C LEU A 93 2.47 -24.83 -23.73
N SER A 94 3.06 -24.27 -24.79
CA SER A 94 2.60 -23.01 -25.41
C SER A 94 1.45 -23.19 -26.41
N ALA A 95 0.97 -24.41 -26.57
CA ALA A 95 -0.19 -24.75 -27.40
C ALA A 95 -1.29 -25.47 -26.62
N THR A 96 -1.48 -26.78 -26.84
CA THR A 96 -2.45 -27.59 -26.09
C THR A 96 -1.71 -28.62 -25.26
N PRO A 97 -1.46 -28.34 -23.96
CA PRO A 97 -0.63 -29.17 -23.11
C PRO A 97 -1.11 -30.62 -23.05
N ASN A 98 -0.19 -31.55 -23.31
CA ASN A 98 -0.46 -32.98 -23.41
C ASN A 98 0.46 -33.78 -22.47
N PRO A 99 0.07 -33.98 -21.20
CA PRO A 99 0.85 -34.76 -20.26
C PRO A 99 0.76 -36.27 -20.57
N THR A 100 1.90 -36.96 -20.49
CA THR A 100 2.00 -38.43 -20.62
C THR A 100 1.26 -39.19 -19.52
N ILE A 101 1.18 -38.60 -18.33
CA ILE A 101 0.47 -39.08 -17.14
C ILE A 101 -0.17 -37.86 -16.48
N GLY A 102 -1.44 -37.97 -16.06
CA GLY A 102 -2.14 -36.89 -15.34
C GLY A 102 -2.94 -35.97 -16.27
N THR A 103 -3.34 -34.82 -15.73
CA THR A 103 -4.08 -33.77 -16.44
C THR A 103 -3.52 -32.40 -16.08
N ILE A 104 -3.70 -31.40 -16.96
CA ILE A 104 -3.29 -30.01 -16.72
C ILE A 104 -4.51 -29.12 -16.65
N THR A 105 -4.46 -28.13 -15.76
CA THR A 105 -5.42 -27.02 -15.68
C THR A 105 -4.65 -25.70 -15.61
N GLY A 106 -5.11 -24.66 -16.31
CA GLY A 106 -4.41 -23.39 -16.47
C GLY A 106 -3.84 -23.22 -17.88
N THR A 107 -3.19 -22.09 -18.12
CA THR A 107 -2.52 -21.74 -19.38
C THR A 107 -1.04 -21.54 -19.09
N PRO A 108 -0.19 -22.53 -19.39
CA PRO A 108 1.21 -22.57 -18.95
C PRO A 108 2.14 -21.43 -19.39
N GLY A 109 1.70 -20.54 -20.28
CA GLY A 109 2.62 -19.67 -20.99
C GLY A 109 3.47 -20.45 -22.01
N GLY A 110 4.58 -19.85 -22.42
CA GLY A 110 5.61 -20.50 -23.22
C GLY A 110 6.97 -20.32 -22.56
N LEU A 111 7.92 -21.17 -22.91
CA LEU A 111 9.30 -21.08 -22.42
C LEU A 111 10.13 -20.33 -23.45
N SER A 112 10.91 -19.37 -23.01
CA SER A 112 11.86 -18.61 -23.79
C SER A 112 13.19 -19.37 -23.89
N HIS A 113 13.78 -19.31 -25.07
CA HIS A 113 15.15 -19.75 -25.28
C HIS A 113 16.19 -18.87 -24.59
N ASN A 114 15.79 -17.67 -24.13
CA ASN A 114 16.63 -16.72 -23.41
C ASN A 114 15.95 -16.31 -22.10
N GLY A 115 16.47 -16.78 -20.97
CA GLY A 115 16.19 -16.15 -19.68
C GLY A 115 15.21 -16.85 -18.76
N ASP A 116 14.55 -17.93 -19.18
CA ASP A 116 13.41 -18.48 -18.42
C ASP A 116 13.81 -19.53 -17.40
N ALA A 117 13.01 -19.60 -16.33
CA ALA A 117 13.00 -20.71 -15.40
C ALA A 117 11.65 -21.40 -15.38
N LEU A 118 11.61 -22.60 -14.83
CA LEU A 118 10.38 -23.25 -14.44
C LEU A 118 10.55 -23.85 -13.05
N PHE A 119 9.68 -23.40 -12.14
CA PHE A 119 9.60 -23.89 -10.77
C PHE A 119 8.44 -24.88 -10.63
N ALA A 120 8.65 -25.91 -9.80
CA ALA A 120 7.61 -26.85 -9.41
C ALA A 120 7.44 -26.83 -7.88
N PHE A 121 6.20 -26.64 -7.42
CA PHE A 121 5.90 -26.49 -5.98
C PHE A 121 4.53 -27.03 -5.57
N LEU A 122 4.35 -27.20 -4.26
CA LEU A 122 3.06 -27.48 -3.63
C LEU A 122 2.50 -26.18 -3.05
N GLY A 123 1.21 -25.91 -3.26
CA GLY A 123 0.55 -24.68 -2.81
C GLY A 123 -0.97 -24.78 -2.76
N THR A 124 -1.62 -23.69 -2.35
CA THR A 124 -3.08 -23.58 -2.14
C THR A 124 -3.77 -22.55 -3.04
N SER A 125 -3.01 -21.66 -3.69
CA SER A 125 -3.52 -20.60 -4.58
C SER A 125 -2.66 -20.48 -5.84
N THR A 126 -3.29 -20.18 -6.99
CA THR A 126 -2.64 -19.76 -8.26
C THR A 126 -2.87 -18.28 -8.57
N THR A 127 -3.54 -17.54 -7.71
CA THR A 127 -3.76 -16.09 -7.87
C THR A 127 -2.87 -15.33 -6.90
N SER A 128 -2.25 -14.26 -7.39
CA SER A 128 -1.31 -13.45 -6.62
C SER A 128 -1.92 -12.96 -5.29
N PRO A 129 -1.19 -13.07 -4.16
CA PRO A 129 0.13 -13.68 -4.03
C PRO A 129 0.08 -15.22 -4.01
N ARG A 130 1.02 -15.88 -4.72
CA ARG A 130 1.15 -17.34 -4.75
C ARG A 130 1.52 -17.89 -3.37
N GLU A 131 0.74 -18.84 -2.86
CA GLU A 131 1.04 -19.51 -1.59
C GLU A 131 1.91 -20.75 -1.82
N VAL A 132 3.21 -20.62 -1.58
CA VAL A 132 4.16 -21.74 -1.67
C VAL A 132 4.27 -22.45 -0.31
N ALA A 133 3.77 -23.68 -0.24
CA ALA A 133 3.95 -24.52 0.94
C ALA A 133 5.29 -25.26 0.91
N THR A 134 5.73 -25.74 -0.27
CA THR A 134 6.99 -26.47 -0.43
C THR A 134 7.47 -26.39 -1.88
N MET A 135 8.69 -25.89 -2.10
CA MET A 135 9.37 -26.02 -3.39
C MET A 135 9.85 -27.45 -3.60
N LEU A 136 9.71 -27.96 -4.82
CA LEU A 136 10.08 -29.33 -5.17
C LEU A 136 11.27 -29.39 -6.11
N ALA A 137 11.28 -28.60 -7.18
CA ALA A 137 12.39 -28.52 -8.14
C ALA A 137 12.34 -27.22 -8.94
N ALA A 138 13.47 -26.84 -9.54
CA ALA A 138 13.51 -25.82 -10.58
C ALA A 138 14.47 -26.23 -11.72
N ILE A 139 14.25 -25.69 -12.91
CA ILE A 139 15.20 -25.77 -14.04
C ILE A 139 15.20 -24.42 -14.76
N SER A 140 16.33 -23.99 -15.27
CA SER A 140 16.41 -22.76 -16.06
C SER A 140 17.53 -22.86 -17.07
N ASN A 141 17.40 -22.10 -18.17
CA ASN A 141 18.45 -21.86 -19.15
C ASN A 141 19.17 -20.52 -18.95
N SER A 142 18.94 -19.83 -17.82
CA SER A 142 19.67 -18.62 -17.43
C SER A 142 19.76 -18.45 -15.91
N GLU A 143 20.92 -18.05 -15.39
CA GLU A 143 21.05 -17.81 -13.93
C GLU A 143 20.08 -16.71 -13.45
N ALA A 144 19.77 -15.74 -14.32
CA ALA A 144 18.81 -14.68 -14.04
C ALA A 144 17.36 -15.19 -13.93
N GLY A 145 16.98 -16.23 -14.68
CA GLY A 145 15.62 -16.78 -14.67
C GLY A 145 15.20 -17.35 -13.32
N PHE A 146 16.15 -17.74 -12.45
CA PHE A 146 15.79 -18.12 -11.09
C PHE A 146 15.44 -16.94 -10.17
N GLY A 147 15.80 -15.71 -10.55
CA GLY A 147 15.86 -14.56 -9.63
C GLY A 147 16.93 -14.78 -8.55
N VAL A 148 16.50 -14.93 -7.30
CA VAL A 148 17.35 -15.43 -6.20
C VAL A 148 16.78 -16.72 -5.67
N LEU A 149 17.60 -17.69 -5.25
CA LEU A 149 17.09 -18.95 -4.66
C LEU A 149 16.97 -18.91 -3.13
N THR A 150 17.32 -17.79 -2.49
CA THR A 150 17.25 -17.63 -1.03
C THR A 150 15.83 -17.91 -0.52
N GLY A 151 15.70 -18.60 0.61
CA GLY A 151 14.39 -18.87 1.23
C GLY A 151 13.51 -19.91 0.52
N SER A 152 13.83 -20.30 -0.72
CA SER A 152 13.08 -21.31 -1.47
C SER A 152 13.30 -22.75 -0.98
N GLY A 153 14.44 -23.02 -0.33
CA GLY A 153 14.90 -24.37 0.00
C GLY A 153 15.52 -25.12 -1.19
N LEU A 154 15.51 -24.55 -2.40
CA LEU A 154 16.17 -25.10 -3.58
C LEU A 154 17.66 -24.75 -3.59
N SER A 155 18.47 -25.61 -4.19
CA SER A 155 19.92 -25.44 -4.34
C SER A 155 20.34 -25.66 -5.79
N GLN A 156 20.96 -24.65 -6.40
CA GLN A 156 21.51 -24.75 -7.75
C GLN A 156 22.55 -25.87 -7.84
N GLY A 157 22.52 -26.62 -8.94
CA GLY A 157 23.39 -27.78 -9.14
C GLY A 157 22.92 -29.04 -8.42
N THR A 158 21.72 -29.04 -7.84
CA THR A 158 21.04 -30.25 -7.33
C THR A 158 19.54 -30.19 -7.58
N THR A 159 18.78 -29.51 -6.71
CA THR A 159 17.31 -29.40 -6.82
C THR A 159 16.85 -28.25 -7.73
N ALA A 160 17.74 -27.30 -8.03
CA ALA A 160 17.59 -26.34 -9.12
C ALA A 160 18.66 -26.63 -10.19
N ILE A 161 18.23 -27.00 -11.40
CA ILE A 161 19.12 -27.41 -12.49
C ILE A 161 19.43 -26.20 -13.36
N MET A 162 20.71 -25.85 -13.46
CA MET A 162 21.17 -24.80 -14.35
C MET A 162 21.67 -25.40 -15.67
N LEU A 163 20.95 -25.11 -16.75
CA LEU A 163 21.38 -25.43 -18.10
C LEU A 163 22.41 -24.40 -18.60
N SER A 164 23.09 -24.71 -19.71
CA SER A 164 23.95 -23.73 -20.37
C SER A 164 23.10 -22.54 -20.86
N GLU A 165 23.63 -21.31 -20.75
CA GLU A 165 22.93 -20.11 -21.22
C GLU A 165 22.51 -20.26 -22.69
N GLY A 166 21.26 -19.92 -23.01
CA GLY A 166 20.71 -20.01 -24.36
C GLY A 166 20.41 -21.44 -24.81
N THR A 167 20.26 -22.39 -23.87
CA THR A 167 19.82 -23.75 -24.21
C THR A 167 18.34 -23.77 -24.54
N ASP A 168 18.03 -24.26 -25.73
CA ASP A 168 16.69 -24.39 -26.27
C ASP A 168 16.14 -25.77 -25.95
N ILE A 169 16.95 -26.82 -26.16
CA ILE A 169 16.57 -28.21 -25.91
C ILE A 169 17.61 -28.87 -25.02
N ALA A 170 17.17 -29.44 -23.91
CA ALA A 170 18.00 -30.20 -22.99
C ALA A 170 17.37 -31.55 -22.64
N ILE A 171 18.16 -32.62 -22.72
CA ILE A 171 17.73 -33.97 -22.32
C ILE A 171 18.77 -34.61 -21.41
N TYR A 172 18.33 -35.08 -20.25
CA TYR A 172 19.19 -35.81 -19.33
C TYR A 172 19.61 -37.18 -19.91
N ASN A 173 20.91 -37.36 -20.08
CA ASN A 173 21.58 -38.53 -20.65
C ASN A 173 22.49 -39.27 -19.63
N GLY A 174 22.41 -38.91 -18.36
CA GLY A 174 23.16 -39.55 -17.29
C GLY A 174 22.59 -40.90 -16.82
N PRO A 175 23.20 -41.50 -15.77
CA PRO A 175 22.78 -42.79 -15.23
C PRO A 175 21.36 -42.76 -14.66
N ARG A 176 20.66 -43.90 -14.77
CA ARG A 176 19.28 -44.13 -14.30
C ARG A 176 19.14 -45.37 -13.43
N THR A 177 20.24 -46.03 -13.08
CA THR A 177 20.28 -47.17 -12.15
C THR A 177 21.39 -46.97 -11.12
N ASP A 178 21.37 -47.75 -10.05
CA ASP A 178 22.47 -47.91 -9.09
C ASP A 178 22.82 -46.69 -8.21
N LEU A 179 22.01 -45.62 -8.22
CA LEU A 179 22.17 -44.46 -7.34
C LEU A 179 20.96 -44.31 -6.42
N ASP A 180 21.20 -43.75 -5.23
CA ASP A 180 20.15 -43.19 -4.38
C ASP A 180 19.70 -41.81 -4.92
N ILE A 181 18.75 -41.17 -4.23
CA ILE A 181 18.17 -39.90 -4.63
C ILE A 181 19.25 -38.79 -4.71
N ASN A 182 20.11 -38.69 -3.70
CA ASN A 182 21.16 -37.65 -3.64
C ASN A 182 22.20 -37.83 -4.75
N GLY A 183 22.56 -39.09 -5.04
CA GLY A 183 23.38 -39.45 -6.19
C GLY A 183 22.77 -39.01 -7.50
N TYR A 184 21.45 -39.22 -7.70
CA TYR A 184 20.76 -38.74 -8.90
C TYR A 184 20.68 -37.22 -8.99
N LEU A 185 20.32 -36.52 -7.91
CA LEU A 185 20.27 -35.06 -7.90
C LEU A 185 21.64 -34.44 -8.24
N THR A 186 22.73 -35.05 -7.76
CA THR A 186 24.10 -34.64 -8.09
C THR A 186 24.41 -34.85 -9.58
N GLN A 187 23.99 -35.98 -10.18
CA GLN A 187 24.18 -36.20 -11.61
C GLN A 187 23.31 -35.26 -12.45
N LEU A 188 22.08 -34.98 -12.01
CA LEU A 188 21.15 -34.08 -12.70
C LEU A 188 21.61 -32.64 -12.67
N GLY A 189 22.24 -32.17 -11.59
CA GLY A 189 22.85 -30.85 -11.56
C GLY A 189 24.17 -30.73 -12.30
N SER A 190 24.72 -31.84 -12.82
CA SER A 190 25.96 -31.85 -13.59
C SER A 190 25.66 -31.71 -15.07
N ILE A 191 25.95 -30.54 -15.65
CA ILE A 191 25.67 -30.24 -17.06
C ILE A 191 26.27 -31.23 -18.05
N SER A 192 27.39 -31.87 -17.71
CA SER A 192 28.02 -32.91 -18.53
C SER A 192 27.15 -34.17 -18.72
N GLN A 193 26.07 -34.32 -17.94
CA GLN A 193 25.09 -35.40 -18.06
C GLN A 193 23.89 -35.01 -18.94
N TRP A 194 23.88 -33.79 -19.48
CA TRP A 194 22.85 -33.29 -20.37
C TRP A 194 23.35 -33.26 -21.80
N LEU A 195 22.45 -33.57 -22.72
CA LEU A 195 22.61 -33.23 -24.13
C LEU A 195 21.85 -31.93 -24.34
N GLU A 196 22.54 -30.90 -24.82
CA GLU A 196 22.02 -29.54 -24.99
C GLU A 196 22.14 -29.10 -26.45
N GLU A 197 21.18 -28.28 -26.89
CA GLU A 197 21.18 -27.55 -28.15
C GLU A 197 20.76 -26.11 -27.91
N ALA A 198 21.40 -25.18 -28.62
CA ALA A 198 21.27 -23.73 -28.48
C ALA A 198 21.23 -23.08 -29.89
N SER A 199 20.25 -23.47 -30.71
CA SER A 199 20.16 -23.02 -32.10
C SER A 199 18.75 -22.55 -32.44
N ASP A 200 18.65 -21.38 -33.05
CA ASP A 200 17.40 -20.77 -33.55
C ASP A 200 16.64 -21.58 -34.63
N ALA A 201 17.12 -22.77 -34.99
CA ALA A 201 16.50 -23.62 -35.99
C ALA A 201 15.52 -24.60 -35.33
N ASP A 202 14.23 -24.51 -35.70
CA ASP A 202 13.15 -25.45 -35.31
C ASP A 202 13.60 -26.91 -35.51
N ASN A 203 14.11 -27.50 -34.43
CA ASN A 203 14.64 -28.88 -34.43
C ASN A 203 13.62 -29.88 -33.94
N HIS A 204 12.39 -29.45 -33.67
CA HIS A 204 11.31 -30.25 -33.12
C HIS A 204 10.96 -31.42 -34.07
N ASN A 205 11.50 -32.62 -33.77
CA ASN A 205 11.19 -33.89 -34.45
C ASN A 205 11.55 -33.93 -35.95
N ASN A 206 12.58 -33.18 -36.35
CA ASN A 206 13.00 -33.08 -37.76
C ASN A 206 14.04 -34.15 -38.18
N GLY A 207 14.45 -35.02 -37.25
CA GLY A 207 15.27 -36.21 -37.51
C GLY A 207 16.73 -35.93 -37.90
N GLY A 208 17.24 -34.73 -37.60
CA GLY A 208 18.58 -34.26 -38.01
C GLY A 208 19.61 -34.04 -36.90
N GLY A 209 19.19 -33.69 -35.67
CA GLY A 209 20.05 -33.34 -34.53
C GLY A 209 19.80 -34.19 -33.28
N THR A 210 20.70 -34.12 -32.30
CA THR A 210 20.51 -34.66 -30.93
C THR A 210 21.02 -33.60 -29.97
N PRO A 211 20.28 -33.21 -28.91
CA PRO A 211 19.00 -33.75 -28.42
C PRO A 211 17.79 -33.54 -29.36
N ASP A 212 16.80 -34.44 -29.30
CA ASP A 212 15.52 -34.34 -30.06
C ASP A 212 14.42 -35.06 -29.26
N LEU A 213 13.17 -34.72 -29.51
CA LEU A 213 11.97 -35.28 -28.88
C LEU A 213 11.56 -36.62 -29.51
N PRO A 214 10.80 -37.48 -28.78
CA PRO A 214 10.28 -37.30 -27.42
C PRO A 214 11.32 -37.57 -26.34
N PHE A 215 11.12 -36.98 -25.16
CA PHE A 215 11.94 -37.25 -23.98
C PHE A 215 11.98 -38.75 -23.63
N SER A 216 13.09 -39.19 -23.05
CA SER A 216 13.26 -40.59 -22.63
C SER A 216 12.23 -40.99 -21.57
N THR A 217 11.53 -42.09 -21.81
CA THR A 217 10.56 -42.69 -20.88
C THR A 217 11.18 -43.77 -19.99
N THR A 218 12.50 -43.96 -20.03
CA THR A 218 13.18 -44.99 -19.25
C THR A 218 13.19 -44.61 -17.76
N PRO A 219 12.49 -45.36 -16.88
CA PRO A 219 12.38 -45.02 -15.46
C PRO A 219 13.73 -45.05 -14.73
N PHE A 220 13.84 -44.28 -13.65
CA PHE A 220 14.94 -44.37 -12.71
C PHE A 220 14.73 -45.54 -11.75
N VAL A 221 15.82 -46.23 -11.39
CA VAL A 221 15.83 -47.30 -10.39
C VAL A 221 16.59 -46.82 -9.17
N ILE A 222 15.84 -46.38 -8.16
CA ILE A 222 16.37 -45.76 -6.95
C ILE A 222 16.92 -46.85 -6.00
N SER A 223 18.19 -46.70 -5.60
CA SER A 223 18.82 -47.52 -4.57
C SER A 223 18.22 -47.23 -3.19
N ASN A 224 17.96 -48.28 -2.41
CA ASN A 224 17.53 -48.16 -1.00
C ASN A 224 18.71 -48.06 -0.03
N THR A 225 19.94 -48.07 -0.52
CA THR A 225 21.16 -47.90 0.29
C THR A 225 21.86 -46.64 -0.18
N ASP A 226 22.08 -45.73 0.77
CA ASP A 226 22.86 -44.52 0.59
C ASP A 226 24.34 -44.87 0.45
N ASN A 227 24.89 -44.72 -0.76
CA ASN A 227 26.32 -44.91 -1.04
C ASN A 227 26.94 -43.68 -1.71
N SER A 228 26.17 -42.59 -1.84
CA SER A 228 26.62 -41.36 -2.47
C SER A 228 27.42 -40.55 -1.45
N ALA A 229 28.57 -40.01 -1.87
CA ALA A 229 29.31 -39.08 -1.02
C ALA A 229 28.68 -37.68 -1.13
N PRO A 230 28.65 -36.89 -0.04
CA PRO A 230 28.17 -35.53 -0.10
C PRO A 230 29.09 -34.69 -1.01
N THR A 231 28.52 -33.69 -1.68
CA THR A 231 29.24 -32.69 -2.48
C THR A 231 28.90 -31.28 -2.02
N VAL A 232 29.73 -30.30 -2.36
CA VAL A 232 29.41 -28.88 -2.16
C VAL A 232 28.63 -28.41 -3.38
N ALA A 233 27.37 -28.04 -3.19
CA ALA A 233 26.49 -27.53 -4.24
C ALA A 233 26.85 -26.09 -4.60
N SER A 234 27.05 -25.21 -3.60
CA SER A 234 27.41 -23.82 -3.84
C SER A 234 28.17 -23.19 -2.67
N THR A 235 28.86 -22.09 -2.96
CA THR A 235 29.48 -21.23 -1.95
C THR A 235 29.19 -19.77 -2.23
N THR A 236 28.63 -19.06 -1.25
CA THR A 236 28.19 -17.68 -1.41
C THR A 236 28.75 -16.80 -0.30
N LEU A 237 29.27 -15.63 -0.65
CA LEU A 237 29.70 -14.64 0.33
C LEU A 237 28.49 -13.80 0.77
N VAL A 238 28.12 -13.87 2.06
CA VAL A 238 26.98 -13.11 2.60
C VAL A 238 27.38 -11.68 2.96
N ASN A 239 28.57 -11.52 3.53
CA ASN A 239 29.16 -10.23 3.86
C ASN A 239 30.68 -10.38 4.04
N GLN A 240 31.36 -9.30 4.39
CA GLN A 240 32.82 -9.26 4.54
C GLN A 240 33.40 -10.35 5.45
N MET A 241 32.61 -10.91 6.38
CA MET A 241 33.06 -11.82 7.43
C MET A 241 32.35 -13.19 7.42
N THR A 242 31.45 -13.43 6.47
CA THR A 242 30.59 -14.60 6.48
C THR A 242 30.46 -15.20 5.09
N THR A 243 30.78 -16.49 4.97
CA THR A 243 30.60 -17.30 3.76
C THR A 243 29.66 -18.46 4.07
N GLU A 244 28.71 -18.74 3.20
CA GLU A 244 27.82 -19.91 3.28
C GLU A 244 28.26 -20.99 2.31
N VAL A 245 28.12 -22.25 2.73
CA VAL A 245 28.41 -23.45 1.94
C VAL A 245 27.19 -24.33 1.96
N ILE A 246 26.61 -24.61 0.80
CA ILE A 246 25.47 -25.52 0.65
C ILE A 246 25.99 -26.88 0.19
N PHE A 247 25.46 -27.95 0.78
CA PHE A 247 25.82 -29.32 0.46
C PHE A 247 24.68 -30.04 -0.26
N SER A 248 25.01 -31.07 -1.05
CA SER A 248 24.04 -31.84 -1.82
C SER A 248 23.07 -32.67 -0.97
N GLU A 249 23.36 -32.85 0.32
CA GLU A 249 22.58 -33.69 1.23
C GLU A 249 22.84 -33.39 2.71
N GLU A 250 22.08 -34.06 3.60
CA GLU A 250 22.23 -33.92 5.04
C GLU A 250 23.55 -34.52 5.55
N LEU A 251 24.25 -33.75 6.38
CA LEU A 251 25.57 -34.09 6.89
C LEU A 251 25.56 -34.48 8.36
N THR A 252 26.59 -35.20 8.78
CA THR A 252 26.90 -35.30 10.21
C THR A 252 27.34 -33.93 10.74
N ALA A 253 26.57 -33.39 11.70
CA ALA A 253 26.88 -32.13 12.36
C ALA A 253 28.31 -32.09 12.95
N VAL A 254 28.90 -33.24 13.29
CA VAL A 254 30.29 -33.32 13.78
C VAL A 254 31.30 -32.95 12.70
N SER A 255 31.14 -33.47 11.47
CA SER A 255 32.07 -33.16 10.38
C SER A 255 31.83 -31.77 9.80
N ALA A 256 30.56 -31.35 9.69
CA ALA A 256 30.20 -30.05 9.14
C ALA A 256 30.55 -28.86 10.05
N ASN A 257 30.47 -29.01 11.38
CA ASN A 257 30.84 -27.93 12.32
C ASN A 257 32.35 -27.86 12.63
N LEU A 258 33.17 -28.75 12.04
CA LEU A 258 34.60 -28.79 12.35
C LEU A 258 35.38 -27.75 11.54
N LEU A 259 35.87 -26.70 12.21
CA LEU A 259 36.60 -25.59 11.58
C LEU A 259 37.78 -26.03 10.69
N ALA A 260 38.46 -27.12 11.07
CA ALA A 260 39.63 -27.64 10.34
C ALA A 260 39.29 -28.18 8.94
N ASN A 261 38.00 -28.39 8.64
CA ASN A 261 37.52 -28.85 7.35
C ASN A 261 37.36 -27.71 6.33
N TYR A 262 37.57 -26.46 6.76
CA TYR A 262 37.41 -25.25 5.95
C TYR A 262 38.70 -24.42 6.00
N SER A 263 39.12 -23.85 4.87
CA SER A 263 40.26 -22.93 4.82
C SER A 263 40.15 -21.96 3.67
N PHE A 264 40.78 -20.78 3.78
CA PHE A 264 40.81 -19.77 2.73
C PHE A 264 42.22 -19.56 2.19
N ALA A 265 42.32 -19.19 0.91
CA ALA A 265 43.53 -18.69 0.27
C ALA A 265 43.21 -17.37 -0.48
N PRO A 266 43.78 -16.21 -0.10
CA PRO A 266 44.69 -15.96 1.03
C PRO A 266 44.12 -16.35 2.40
N ALA A 267 45.01 -16.61 3.37
CA ALA A 267 44.62 -17.17 4.67
C ALA A 267 43.75 -16.20 5.49
N LEU A 268 42.55 -16.66 5.87
CA LEU A 268 41.65 -16.01 6.83
C LEU A 268 41.55 -16.85 8.12
N THR A 269 41.31 -16.20 9.25
CA THR A 269 41.04 -16.93 10.51
C THR A 269 39.55 -17.24 10.59
N ILE A 270 39.19 -18.54 10.60
CA ILE A 270 37.82 -19.01 10.80
C ILE A 270 37.54 -19.10 12.31
N SER A 271 36.52 -18.38 12.78
CA SER A 271 36.15 -18.33 14.19
C SER A 271 35.01 -19.28 14.55
N ASN A 272 34.15 -19.62 13.58
CA ASN A 272 32.98 -20.47 13.82
C ASN A 272 32.51 -21.13 12.51
N VAL A 273 31.92 -22.31 12.62
CA VAL A 273 31.13 -22.95 11.55
C VAL A 273 29.86 -23.51 12.18
N VAL A 274 28.70 -23.16 11.63
CA VAL A 274 27.39 -23.63 12.09
C VAL A 274 26.66 -24.31 10.94
N TYR A 275 26.34 -25.58 11.11
CA TYR A 275 25.59 -26.39 10.16
C TYR A 275 24.11 -26.45 10.50
N ASP A 276 23.27 -26.11 9.53
CA ASP A 276 21.82 -26.25 9.54
C ASP A 276 21.43 -27.43 8.64
N ALA A 277 20.96 -28.52 9.28
CA ALA A 277 20.56 -29.75 8.60
C ALA A 277 19.28 -29.58 7.77
N SER A 278 18.42 -28.62 8.11
CA SER A 278 17.17 -28.38 7.36
C SER A 278 17.41 -27.72 6.00
N LEU A 279 18.55 -27.03 5.87
CA LEU A 279 18.95 -26.29 4.66
C LEU A 279 20.21 -26.88 4.01
N ASN A 280 20.74 -27.99 4.55
CA ASN A 280 22.05 -28.54 4.18
C ASN A 280 23.16 -27.48 4.10
N LYS A 281 23.14 -26.50 5.01
CA LYS A 281 23.95 -25.27 4.92
C LYS A 281 24.94 -25.15 6.07
N ALA A 282 26.21 -24.90 5.76
CA ALA A 282 27.20 -24.47 6.75
C ALA A 282 27.50 -22.97 6.60
N THR A 283 27.27 -22.21 7.67
CA THR A 283 27.67 -20.80 7.77
C THR A 283 29.07 -20.71 8.39
N VAL A 284 30.04 -20.27 7.61
CA VAL A 284 31.45 -20.13 8.00
C VAL A 284 31.74 -18.66 8.34
N THR A 285 32.03 -18.39 9.61
CA THR A 285 32.43 -17.05 10.08
C THR A 285 33.95 -16.93 10.10
N HIS A 286 34.49 -15.91 9.44
CA HIS A 286 35.93 -15.67 9.32
C HIS A 286 36.28 -14.19 9.51
N THR A 287 37.58 -13.89 9.60
CA THR A 287 38.08 -12.50 9.56
C THR A 287 37.69 -11.79 8.26
N ALA A 288 37.59 -10.46 8.32
CA ALA A 288 37.17 -9.63 7.20
C ALA A 288 38.02 -9.84 5.93
N LEU A 289 37.36 -10.05 4.78
CA LEU A 289 37.99 -10.00 3.47
C LEU A 289 38.53 -8.60 3.19
N THR A 290 39.65 -8.53 2.48
CA THR A 290 40.20 -7.25 1.99
C THR A 290 39.45 -6.84 0.72
N LEU A 291 39.09 -5.56 0.61
CA LEU A 291 38.33 -5.04 -0.53
C LEU A 291 39.05 -5.30 -1.86
N GLY A 292 38.35 -5.88 -2.81
CA GLY A 292 38.82 -6.13 -4.18
C GLY A 292 39.91 -7.21 -4.32
N VAL A 293 40.17 -7.99 -3.27
CA VAL A 293 41.12 -9.12 -3.29
C VAL A 293 40.37 -10.43 -3.48
N ALA A 294 40.91 -11.34 -4.30
CA ALA A 294 40.32 -12.65 -4.56
C ALA A 294 40.61 -13.64 -3.41
N TYR A 295 39.59 -14.34 -2.92
CA TYR A 295 39.73 -15.44 -1.94
C TYR A 295 39.12 -16.73 -2.46
N LYS A 296 39.78 -17.88 -2.24
CA LYS A 296 39.19 -19.20 -2.49
C LYS A 296 38.94 -19.93 -1.19
N LEU A 297 37.74 -20.50 -1.02
CA LEU A 297 37.39 -21.39 0.07
C LEU A 297 37.68 -22.84 -0.34
N THR A 298 38.37 -23.58 0.51
CA THR A 298 38.60 -25.02 0.38
C THR A 298 37.82 -25.77 1.46
N VAL A 299 37.06 -26.80 1.05
CA VAL A 299 36.26 -27.66 1.93
C VAL A 299 36.72 -29.12 1.78
N ASN A 300 36.97 -29.83 2.88
CA ASN A 300 37.42 -31.22 2.88
C ASN A 300 36.89 -32.04 4.07
N ASN A 301 36.99 -33.38 3.99
CA ASN A 301 36.67 -34.31 5.09
C ASN A 301 35.24 -34.17 5.69
N ILE A 302 34.29 -33.72 4.89
CA ILE A 302 32.86 -33.66 5.23
C ILE A 302 32.24 -35.05 5.06
N LYS A 303 31.29 -35.42 5.93
CA LYS A 303 30.62 -36.72 5.92
C LYS A 303 29.11 -36.60 6.05
N ASP A 304 28.38 -37.41 5.29
CA ASP A 304 26.93 -37.56 5.40
C ASP A 304 26.50 -38.42 6.62
N LEU A 305 25.21 -38.71 6.75
CA LEU A 305 24.64 -39.55 7.80
C LEU A 305 24.93 -41.05 7.63
N ALA A 306 25.25 -41.52 6.42
CA ALA A 306 25.65 -42.89 6.11
C ALA A 306 27.17 -43.14 6.31
N ASP A 307 27.91 -42.11 6.71
CA ASP A 307 29.37 -42.08 6.89
C ASP A 307 30.16 -42.13 5.56
N ASN A 308 29.52 -41.83 4.41
CA ASN A 308 30.28 -41.57 3.18
C ASN A 308 30.94 -40.19 3.29
N GLN A 309 32.17 -40.10 2.82
CA GLN A 309 33.01 -38.91 2.93
C GLN A 309 33.08 -38.21 1.58
N LEU A 310 32.98 -36.87 1.59
CA LEU A 310 33.23 -35.98 0.45
C LEU A 310 34.45 -36.48 -0.33
N ALA A 311 34.18 -36.96 -1.55
CA ALA A 311 35.12 -37.77 -2.32
C ALA A 311 36.34 -36.99 -2.79
N GLU A 312 36.15 -35.70 -3.11
CA GLU A 312 37.21 -34.80 -3.58
C GLU A 312 37.22 -33.50 -2.76
N THR A 313 38.41 -32.92 -2.58
CA THR A 313 38.53 -31.60 -1.92
C THR A 313 37.91 -30.53 -2.81
N TYR A 314 36.88 -29.86 -2.30
CA TYR A 314 36.24 -28.76 -3.01
C TYR A 314 37.08 -27.49 -2.87
N THR A 315 37.22 -26.72 -3.94
CA THR A 315 37.78 -25.36 -3.93
C THR A 315 36.84 -24.45 -4.70
N SER A 316 36.39 -23.35 -4.09
CA SER A 316 35.48 -22.39 -4.70
C SER A 316 36.12 -21.64 -5.86
N GLN A 317 35.28 -20.93 -6.63
CA GLN A 317 35.72 -19.82 -7.46
C GLN A 317 36.29 -18.67 -6.60
N ASP A 318 36.84 -17.65 -7.26
CA ASP A 318 37.29 -16.44 -6.57
C ASP A 318 36.10 -15.72 -5.93
N LEU A 319 36.16 -15.57 -4.61
CA LEU A 319 35.23 -14.81 -3.79
C LEU A 319 35.80 -13.40 -3.62
N TYR A 320 35.09 -12.41 -4.12
CA TYR A 320 35.44 -11.00 -3.97
C TYR A 320 34.49 -10.31 -2.99
N TYR A 321 35.02 -9.35 -2.23
CA TYR A 321 34.20 -8.41 -1.48
C TYR A 321 34.56 -6.98 -1.89
N ASN A 322 33.58 -6.22 -2.34
CA ASN A 322 33.74 -4.84 -2.73
C ASN A 322 32.42 -4.08 -2.54
N THR A 323 32.43 -3.07 -1.67
CA THR A 323 31.26 -2.25 -1.34
C THR A 323 31.41 -0.82 -1.83
N LEU A 324 32.18 -0.60 -2.91
CA LEU A 324 32.23 0.70 -3.54
C LEU A 324 30.80 1.14 -3.89
N SER A 325 30.47 2.41 -3.62
CA SER A 325 29.13 2.96 -3.83
C SER A 325 29.10 4.15 -4.80
N ALA A 326 30.26 4.70 -5.15
CA ALA A 326 30.38 5.81 -6.10
C ALA A 326 31.83 5.91 -6.63
N GLY A 327 32.00 6.62 -7.74
CA GLY A 327 33.32 7.05 -8.23
C GLY A 327 33.84 6.35 -9.48
N LEU A 328 33.16 5.28 -9.95
CA LEU A 328 33.35 4.73 -11.29
C LEU A 328 32.21 5.22 -12.20
N LEU A 329 32.52 5.49 -13.47
CA LEU A 329 31.57 5.97 -14.48
C LEU A 329 31.90 5.35 -15.83
N ILE A 330 30.89 5.14 -16.68
CA ILE A 330 31.09 4.86 -18.11
C ILE A 330 31.29 6.20 -18.83
N THR A 331 32.39 6.36 -19.57
CA THR A 331 32.78 7.64 -20.19
C THR A 331 32.85 7.60 -21.70
N GLU A 332 32.97 6.42 -22.30
CA GLU A 332 32.92 6.24 -23.75
C GLU A 332 32.22 4.91 -24.10
N ILE A 333 31.35 4.95 -25.10
CA ILE A 333 30.56 3.81 -25.57
C ILE A 333 30.69 3.75 -27.10
N MET A 334 31.29 2.68 -27.61
CA MET A 334 31.25 2.34 -29.05
C MET A 334 30.27 1.19 -29.23
N TYR A 335 29.00 1.50 -29.44
CA TYR A 335 27.93 0.50 -29.53
C TYR A 335 27.63 0.06 -30.97
N ASN A 336 27.82 0.91 -31.99
CA ASN A 336 27.55 0.56 -33.39
C ASN A 336 28.67 1.04 -34.36
N PRO A 337 29.84 0.37 -34.39
CA PRO A 337 30.94 0.74 -35.28
C PRO A 337 30.64 0.45 -36.77
N PRO A 338 31.25 1.18 -37.74
CA PRO A 338 30.97 1.02 -39.17
C PRO A 338 31.41 -0.34 -39.70
N SER A 339 30.46 -1.26 -39.78
CA SER A 339 30.64 -2.56 -40.42
C SER A 339 29.30 -3.26 -40.61
N ASP A 340 29.18 -4.10 -41.64
CA ASP A 340 28.07 -5.05 -41.78
C ASP A 340 28.17 -6.11 -40.65
N ASN A 341 27.73 -5.78 -39.43
CA ASN A 341 27.66 -6.65 -38.23
C ASN A 341 29.02 -7.14 -37.66
N SER A 342 30.06 -6.31 -37.62
CA SER A 342 31.29 -6.64 -36.88
C SER A 342 31.36 -5.92 -35.53
N ASN A 343 30.67 -6.51 -34.55
CA ASN A 343 30.69 -6.13 -33.14
C ASN A 343 32.09 -6.28 -32.49
N GLN A 344 33.10 -6.74 -33.24
CA GLN A 344 34.49 -6.93 -32.79
C GLN A 344 35.18 -5.62 -32.38
N LEU A 345 34.64 -4.46 -32.78
CA LEU A 345 35.18 -3.15 -32.42
C LEU A 345 34.36 -2.46 -31.31
N GLU A 346 33.29 -3.08 -30.81
CA GLU A 346 32.52 -2.54 -29.69
C GLU A 346 33.35 -2.52 -28.41
N PHE A 347 33.23 -1.42 -27.65
CA PHE A 347 33.94 -1.26 -26.40
C PHE A 347 33.23 -0.30 -25.43
N LEU A 348 33.58 -0.44 -24.15
CA LEU A 348 33.23 0.46 -23.06
C LEU A 348 34.50 1.01 -22.40
N GLU A 349 34.48 2.30 -22.05
CA GLU A 349 35.49 2.92 -21.19
C GLU A 349 34.91 3.19 -19.80
N VAL A 350 35.58 2.69 -18.77
CA VAL A 350 35.25 2.94 -17.37
C VAL A 350 36.30 3.84 -16.72
N PHE A 351 35.86 4.96 -16.16
CA PHE A 351 36.70 6.00 -15.58
C PHE A 351 36.60 6.06 -14.05
N ASN A 352 37.74 6.25 -13.38
CA ASN A 352 37.79 6.55 -11.96
C ASN A 352 37.71 8.07 -11.72
N ASN A 353 36.52 8.58 -11.40
CA ASN A 353 36.24 9.99 -11.10
C ASN A 353 36.63 10.41 -9.67
N THR A 354 37.58 9.69 -9.03
CA THR A 354 38.05 10.01 -7.68
C THR A 354 39.52 10.42 -7.67
N ALA A 355 39.92 11.07 -6.58
CA ALA A 355 41.32 11.46 -6.35
C ALA A 355 42.20 10.30 -5.83
N ASN A 356 41.64 9.10 -5.62
CA ASN A 356 42.35 7.95 -5.06
C ASN A 356 42.27 6.74 -6.01
N PRO A 357 43.23 5.80 -5.97
CA PRO A 357 43.08 4.52 -6.64
C PRO A 357 41.88 3.73 -6.11
N ILE A 358 41.15 3.06 -6.99
CA ILE A 358 40.04 2.16 -6.68
C ILE A 358 40.49 0.71 -6.90
N ALA A 359 40.15 -0.20 -5.99
CA ALA A 359 40.29 -1.63 -6.21
C ALA A 359 39.07 -2.13 -7.00
N LEU A 360 39.29 -2.74 -8.16
CA LEU A 360 38.22 -3.18 -9.05
C LEU A 360 37.78 -4.62 -8.83
N GLY A 361 38.56 -5.45 -8.13
CA GLY A 361 38.20 -6.87 -7.97
C GLY A 361 36.76 -7.05 -7.47
N GLY A 362 35.98 -7.86 -8.19
CA GLY A 362 34.57 -8.13 -7.89
C GLY A 362 33.58 -7.04 -8.28
N ILE A 363 34.02 -5.89 -8.77
CA ILE A 363 33.13 -4.92 -9.44
C ILE A 363 32.65 -5.55 -10.74
N LYS A 364 31.38 -5.36 -11.07
CA LYS A 364 30.75 -5.90 -12.27
C LYS A 364 30.40 -4.76 -13.23
N VAL A 365 30.54 -4.99 -14.52
CA VAL A 365 29.89 -4.20 -15.59
C VAL A 365 28.84 -5.11 -16.20
N LYS A 366 27.59 -4.65 -16.19
CA LYS A 366 26.42 -5.40 -16.61
C LYS A 366 25.72 -4.63 -17.72
N ASP A 367 25.29 -5.36 -18.73
CA ASP A 367 24.23 -4.96 -19.64
C ASP A 367 22.91 -5.66 -19.24
N GLU A 368 21.76 -5.05 -19.55
CA GLU A 368 20.42 -5.49 -19.16
C GLU A 368 20.08 -6.90 -19.67
N GLY A 369 20.60 -7.32 -20.83
CA GLY A 369 20.27 -8.62 -21.43
C GLY A 369 21.44 -9.44 -22.01
N ASN A 370 22.63 -8.86 -22.20
CA ASN A 370 23.67 -9.53 -23.01
C ASN A 370 24.89 -10.05 -22.23
N PHE A 371 25.38 -9.34 -21.19
CA PHE A 371 26.56 -9.80 -20.46
C PHE A 371 26.71 -9.25 -19.03
N VAL A 372 27.47 -10.00 -18.22
CA VAL A 372 28.03 -9.55 -16.94
C VAL A 372 29.53 -9.81 -16.94
N PHE A 373 30.33 -8.74 -16.96
CA PHE A 373 31.78 -8.81 -16.80
C PHE A 373 32.16 -8.54 -15.34
N THR A 374 32.87 -9.46 -14.69
CA THR A 374 33.42 -9.22 -13.34
C THR A 374 34.91 -8.92 -13.42
N PHE A 375 35.32 -7.77 -12.88
CA PHE A 375 36.73 -7.40 -12.85
C PHE A 375 37.55 -8.38 -12.00
N PRO A 376 38.70 -8.85 -12.51
CA PRO A 376 39.66 -9.63 -11.72
C PRO A 376 40.30 -8.74 -10.65
N GLU A 377 41.11 -9.33 -9.76
CA GLU A 377 41.92 -8.57 -8.80
C GLU A 377 42.85 -7.58 -9.53
N MET A 378 42.46 -6.31 -9.55
CA MET A 378 43.23 -5.20 -10.13
C MET A 378 42.87 -3.87 -9.46
N SER A 379 43.67 -2.83 -9.71
CA SER A 379 43.42 -1.48 -9.22
C SER A 379 43.48 -0.47 -10.35
N LEU A 380 42.52 0.46 -10.36
CA LEU A 380 42.44 1.58 -11.27
C LEU A 380 42.95 2.85 -10.58
N VAL A 381 43.98 3.48 -11.13
CA VAL A 381 44.56 4.70 -10.57
C VAL A 381 43.56 5.87 -10.59
N ALA A 382 43.78 6.89 -9.75
CA ALA A 382 42.97 8.10 -9.71
C ALA A 382 42.94 8.79 -11.09
N ASN A 383 41.75 9.17 -11.57
CA ASN A 383 41.53 9.72 -12.92
C ASN A 383 42.07 8.83 -14.05
N GLY A 384 42.23 7.53 -13.79
CA GLY A 384 42.57 6.53 -14.81
C GLY A 384 41.32 5.95 -15.46
N VAL A 385 41.52 5.33 -16.62
CA VAL A 385 40.48 4.57 -17.33
C VAL A 385 40.88 3.10 -17.46
N VAL A 386 39.89 2.22 -17.51
CA VAL A 386 40.02 0.82 -17.91
C VAL A 386 39.05 0.57 -19.07
N LEU A 387 39.50 -0.22 -20.03
CA LEU A 387 38.78 -0.44 -21.28
C LEU A 387 38.31 -1.89 -21.37
N LEU A 388 37.06 -2.10 -21.75
CA LEU A 388 36.45 -3.40 -21.99
C LEU A 388 36.06 -3.47 -23.47
N ALA A 389 36.40 -4.55 -24.17
CA ALA A 389 36.04 -4.73 -25.58
C ALA A 389 35.39 -6.10 -25.81
N ASN A 390 34.49 -6.15 -26.78
CA ASN A 390 33.81 -7.39 -27.16
C ASN A 390 34.79 -8.41 -27.77
N ASP A 391 35.71 -7.95 -28.63
CA ASP A 391 36.88 -8.73 -29.04
C ASP A 391 38.14 -7.91 -28.74
N LYS A 392 38.78 -8.25 -27.61
CA LYS A 392 40.04 -7.63 -27.20
C LYS A 392 41.10 -7.66 -28.31
N THR A 393 41.22 -8.76 -29.05
CA THR A 393 42.30 -8.92 -30.03
C THR A 393 42.13 -7.94 -31.20
N SER A 394 40.90 -7.82 -31.69
CA SER A 394 40.56 -6.89 -32.78
C SER A 394 40.60 -5.43 -32.32
N ALA A 395 40.04 -5.12 -31.14
CA ALA A 395 40.05 -3.78 -30.57
C ALA A 395 41.48 -3.29 -30.26
N ASP A 396 42.33 -4.12 -29.64
CA ASP A 396 43.74 -3.77 -29.35
C ASP A 396 44.48 -3.40 -30.65
N ALA A 397 44.26 -4.19 -31.71
CA ALA A 397 44.90 -3.97 -33.00
C ALA A 397 44.40 -2.71 -33.73
N PHE A 398 43.12 -2.37 -33.59
CA PHE A 398 42.48 -1.26 -34.29
C PHE A 398 42.70 0.09 -33.57
N TYR A 399 42.45 0.14 -32.26
CA TYR A 399 42.54 1.38 -31.47
C TYR A 399 43.94 1.67 -30.93
N GLY A 400 44.85 0.69 -30.94
CA GLY A 400 46.24 0.87 -30.50
C GLY A 400 46.42 1.04 -28.99
N VAL A 401 45.40 0.72 -28.20
CA VAL A 401 45.39 0.67 -26.73
C VAL A 401 45.01 -0.74 -26.27
N SER A 402 45.13 -1.05 -24.98
CA SER A 402 44.85 -2.41 -24.49
C SER A 402 43.55 -2.50 -23.71
N PHE A 403 42.70 -3.45 -24.10
CA PHE A 403 41.38 -3.71 -23.50
C PHE A 403 41.41 -4.94 -22.57
N LEU A 404 40.35 -5.17 -21.81
CA LEU A 404 40.00 -6.47 -21.25
C LEU A 404 38.92 -7.10 -22.12
N ASP A 405 38.92 -8.43 -22.21
CA ASP A 405 37.91 -9.18 -22.96
C ASP A 405 36.59 -9.19 -22.17
N MET A 406 35.51 -8.74 -22.79
CA MET A 406 34.16 -9.03 -22.30
C MET A 406 33.83 -10.51 -22.54
N PRO A 407 32.89 -11.13 -21.82
CA PRO A 407 32.55 -12.53 -22.02
C PRO A 407 32.09 -12.80 -23.47
N GLN A 408 32.82 -13.63 -24.23
CA GLN A 408 32.66 -13.82 -25.68
C GLN A 408 31.45 -14.67 -26.12
N ALA A 409 30.40 -14.78 -25.32
CA ALA A 409 29.23 -15.60 -25.66
C ALA A 409 28.09 -14.80 -26.33
N ALA A 410 28.06 -13.46 -26.20
CA ALA A 410 26.98 -12.64 -26.74
C ALA A 410 27.27 -12.17 -28.18
N ILE A 411 26.40 -12.53 -29.12
CA ILE A 411 26.28 -11.84 -30.40
C ILE A 411 25.52 -10.54 -30.11
N ASN A 412 26.16 -9.38 -30.25
CA ASN A 412 25.68 -8.04 -29.81
C ASN A 412 25.87 -7.82 -28.30
N ALA A 413 27.12 -7.62 -27.88
CA ALA A 413 27.40 -7.30 -26.49
C ALA A 413 26.85 -5.92 -26.09
N LEU A 414 26.73 -5.00 -27.04
CA LEU A 414 26.06 -3.71 -26.86
C LEU A 414 24.90 -3.55 -27.86
N GLY A 415 23.77 -3.02 -27.39
CA GLY A 415 22.56 -2.77 -28.15
C GLY A 415 22.71 -1.60 -29.13
N ASN A 416 22.37 -1.83 -30.40
CA ASN A 416 22.47 -0.80 -31.44
C ASN A 416 21.43 0.32 -31.34
N GLY A 417 20.30 0.09 -30.66
CA GLY A 417 19.20 1.06 -30.49
C GLY A 417 19.13 1.73 -29.12
N GLY A 418 20.15 1.56 -28.28
CA GLY A 418 20.13 1.99 -26.88
C GLY A 418 19.76 0.88 -25.89
N GLU A 419 20.29 0.99 -24.67
CA GLU A 419 20.06 0.06 -23.55
C GLU A 419 20.59 0.64 -22.22
N LEU A 420 20.34 -0.08 -21.11
CA LEU A 420 20.87 0.22 -19.78
C LEU A 420 22.20 -0.50 -19.50
N LEU A 421 23.25 0.29 -19.29
CA LEU A 421 24.54 -0.20 -18.79
C LEU A 421 24.74 0.15 -17.32
N GLN A 422 25.18 -0.82 -16.52
CA GLN A 422 25.39 -0.67 -15.08
C GLN A 422 26.81 -1.04 -14.65
N ILE A 423 27.34 -0.31 -13.68
CA ILE A 423 28.49 -0.71 -12.87
C ILE A 423 27.97 -1.09 -11.50
N LEU A 424 28.15 -2.34 -11.09
CA LEU A 424 27.70 -2.88 -9.82
C LEU A 424 28.89 -3.23 -8.94
N ASN A 425 28.72 -3.15 -7.62
CA ASN A 425 29.70 -3.68 -6.70
C ASN A 425 29.53 -5.21 -6.49
N SER A 426 30.35 -5.83 -5.62
CA SER A 426 30.32 -7.30 -5.49
C SER A 426 29.10 -7.83 -4.72
N VAL A 427 28.25 -6.94 -4.19
CA VAL A 427 26.98 -7.27 -3.54
C VAL A 427 25.81 -6.69 -4.34
N ASP A 428 26.02 -6.48 -5.64
CA ASP A 428 25.03 -6.07 -6.64
C ASP A 428 24.39 -4.69 -6.43
N ALA A 429 24.98 -3.84 -5.58
CA ALA A 429 24.55 -2.45 -5.49
C ALA A 429 25.13 -1.60 -6.64
N VAL A 430 24.28 -0.77 -7.25
CA VAL A 430 24.66 0.12 -8.36
C VAL A 430 25.64 1.20 -7.88
N ILE A 431 26.79 1.29 -8.55
CA ILE A 431 27.78 2.36 -8.39
C ILE A 431 27.47 3.51 -9.35
N SER A 432 27.15 3.18 -10.60
CA SER A 432 26.72 4.11 -11.64
C SER A 432 25.96 3.38 -12.73
N GLN A 433 25.09 4.08 -13.45
CA GLN A 433 24.41 3.54 -14.63
C GLN A 433 24.20 4.61 -15.70
N VAL A 434 24.03 4.16 -16.94
CA VAL A 434 23.65 4.99 -18.08
C VAL A 434 22.67 4.23 -18.96
N PHE A 435 21.51 4.83 -19.21
CA PHE A 435 20.60 4.44 -20.28
C PHE A 435 20.95 5.28 -21.51
N TYR A 436 21.60 4.70 -22.52
CA TYR A 436 21.92 5.42 -23.77
C TYR A 436 20.90 5.12 -24.86
N ASP A 437 20.80 6.00 -25.85
CA ASP A 437 19.81 5.92 -26.95
C ASP A 437 20.44 6.46 -28.24
N ASP A 438 19.85 6.14 -29.39
CA ASP A 438 20.20 6.67 -30.71
C ASP A 438 19.29 7.83 -31.18
N VAL A 439 18.28 8.18 -30.37
CA VAL A 439 17.32 9.27 -30.63
C VAL A 439 17.62 10.53 -29.79
N ALA A 440 17.35 11.70 -30.37
CA ALA A 440 17.43 12.98 -29.67
C ALA A 440 16.64 12.95 -28.33
N PRO A 441 17.21 13.39 -27.20
CA PRO A 441 18.35 14.32 -27.09
C PRO A 441 19.75 13.69 -27.21
N TRP A 442 19.88 12.38 -27.38
CA TRP A 442 21.18 11.74 -27.59
C TRP A 442 21.77 12.08 -28.97
N PRO A 443 23.11 12.11 -29.10
CA PRO A 443 23.75 12.22 -30.41
C PRO A 443 23.35 11.04 -31.30
N THR A 444 22.81 11.31 -32.49
CA THR A 444 22.33 10.24 -33.39
C THR A 444 23.41 9.72 -34.35
N SER A 445 24.59 10.37 -34.42
CA SER A 445 25.67 9.95 -35.31
C SER A 445 26.46 8.71 -34.84
N PRO A 446 26.59 8.41 -33.53
CA PRO A 446 27.23 7.18 -33.08
C PRO A 446 26.52 5.87 -33.46
N ASP A 447 25.32 5.96 -34.04
CA ASP A 447 24.59 4.83 -34.62
C ASP A 447 25.10 4.50 -36.04
N GLY A 448 26.15 3.67 -36.14
CA GLY A 448 26.60 3.07 -37.40
C GLY A 448 27.40 4.00 -38.32
N SER A 449 27.47 5.31 -38.02
CA SER A 449 28.16 6.30 -38.88
C SER A 449 29.63 6.55 -38.51
N GLY A 450 30.14 5.88 -37.47
CA GLY A 450 31.57 5.82 -37.13
C GLY A 450 32.08 6.44 -35.85
N PRO A 451 31.42 7.42 -35.20
CA PRO A 451 31.86 7.92 -33.90
C PRO A 451 31.37 7.06 -32.72
N SER A 452 32.11 7.02 -31.61
CA SER A 452 31.60 6.60 -30.28
C SER A 452 30.80 7.74 -29.61
N LEU A 453 30.05 7.41 -28.56
CA LEU A 453 29.52 8.36 -27.57
C LEU A 453 30.58 8.67 -26.52
N GLU A 454 30.83 9.95 -26.25
CA GLU A 454 31.76 10.44 -25.20
C GLU A 454 31.02 11.32 -24.18
N LEU A 455 31.22 11.05 -22.88
CA LEU A 455 30.61 11.78 -21.78
C LEU A 455 31.23 13.18 -21.63
N LEU A 456 30.44 14.24 -21.62
CA LEU A 456 30.93 15.61 -21.51
C LEU A 456 31.34 15.97 -20.08
N ASN A 457 30.45 15.80 -19.11
CA ASN A 457 30.70 16.12 -17.70
C ASN A 457 30.51 14.89 -16.80
N PRO A 458 31.58 14.37 -16.17
CA PRO A 458 31.51 13.20 -15.28
C PRO A 458 30.81 13.50 -13.95
N ASN A 459 30.55 14.76 -13.64
CA ASN A 459 29.76 15.17 -12.46
C ASN A 459 28.32 15.58 -12.84
N GLY A 460 27.96 15.50 -14.12
CA GLY A 460 26.59 15.71 -14.60
C GLY A 460 25.74 14.44 -14.53
N ASN A 461 24.47 14.53 -14.91
CA ASN A 461 23.63 13.34 -15.07
C ASN A 461 24.12 12.53 -16.28
N SER A 462 24.52 11.26 -16.07
CA SER A 462 24.92 10.35 -17.15
C SER A 462 23.74 9.91 -18.02
N ASN A 463 22.50 10.02 -17.54
CA ASN A 463 21.28 9.65 -18.28
C ASN A 463 20.67 10.81 -19.08
N ASP A 464 21.30 11.99 -19.10
CA ASP A 464 20.88 13.11 -19.95
C ASP A 464 21.67 13.06 -21.26
N GLY A 465 21.00 12.76 -22.39
CA GLY A 465 21.63 12.72 -23.71
C GLY A 465 22.37 14.02 -24.10
N ASN A 466 21.99 15.17 -23.53
CA ASN A 466 22.71 16.43 -23.75
C ASN A 466 24.09 16.49 -23.07
N ASN A 467 24.36 15.57 -22.14
CA ASN A 467 25.66 15.41 -21.48
C ASN A 467 26.58 14.45 -22.25
N TRP A 468 26.19 14.01 -23.45
CA TRP A 468 26.99 13.17 -24.34
C TRP A 468 27.23 13.85 -25.68
N ALA A 469 28.34 13.53 -26.32
CA ALA A 469 28.65 13.98 -27.67
C ALA A 469 29.25 12.86 -28.50
N ALA A 470 29.12 12.96 -29.83
CA ALA A 470 29.82 12.08 -30.74
C ALA A 470 31.33 12.40 -30.73
N ALA A 471 32.15 11.36 -30.65
CA ALA A 471 33.60 11.46 -30.72
C ALA A 471 34.06 12.16 -32.01
N THR A 472 35.11 12.97 -31.89
CA THR A 472 35.67 13.73 -33.03
C THR A 472 37.09 13.32 -33.39
N ASN A 473 37.70 12.45 -32.59
CA ASN A 473 39.08 12.00 -32.77
C ASN A 473 39.12 10.86 -33.78
N LEU A 474 39.64 11.13 -34.98
CA LEU A 474 39.78 10.09 -36.01
C LEU A 474 40.81 9.04 -35.57
N VAL A 475 40.38 7.78 -35.51
CA VAL A 475 41.26 6.62 -35.27
C VAL A 475 41.90 6.22 -36.61
N GLU A 476 41.18 5.46 -37.44
CA GLU A 476 41.51 5.07 -38.81
C GLU A 476 40.20 4.65 -39.53
N PRO A 477 40.19 4.49 -40.87
CA PRO A 477 39.04 3.96 -41.57
C PRO A 477 38.82 2.45 -41.33
N SER A 478 37.57 2.04 -41.15
CA SER A 478 37.12 0.63 -41.19
C SER A 478 36.11 0.44 -42.33
N LEU A 479 36.34 -0.55 -43.20
CA LEU A 479 35.48 -0.91 -44.34
C LEU A 479 34.99 0.25 -45.25
N GLY A 480 35.71 1.38 -45.28
CA GLY A 480 35.39 2.53 -46.12
C GLY A 480 34.75 3.72 -45.40
N SER A 481 34.44 3.59 -44.11
CA SER A 481 33.96 4.66 -43.24
C SER A 481 35.03 5.04 -42.20
N ASN A 482 35.09 6.31 -41.83
CA ASN A 482 36.01 6.77 -40.79
C ASN A 482 35.46 6.39 -39.40
N VAL A 483 36.29 5.77 -38.56
CA VAL A 483 35.95 5.53 -37.15
C VAL A 483 36.52 6.65 -36.29
N TYR A 484 35.69 7.25 -35.43
CA TYR A 484 36.10 8.29 -34.49
C TYR A 484 35.89 7.79 -33.06
N ALA A 485 36.94 7.83 -32.24
CA ALA A 485 36.91 7.39 -30.85
C ALA A 485 38.14 7.94 -30.11
N SER A 486 38.13 7.95 -28.78
CA SER A 486 39.29 8.30 -27.96
C SER A 486 39.60 7.35 -26.80
N PRO A 487 39.52 6.01 -27.00
CA PRO A 487 39.65 5.05 -25.92
C PRO A 487 41.00 5.19 -25.22
N GLY A 488 40.97 5.18 -23.90
CA GLY A 488 42.16 5.29 -23.07
C GLY A 488 42.49 6.72 -22.66
N THR A 489 41.75 7.73 -23.12
CA THR A 489 41.96 9.14 -22.78
C THR A 489 40.65 9.90 -22.55
N TYR A 490 40.23 10.00 -21.29
CA TYR A 490 39.10 10.84 -20.91
C TYR A 490 39.53 12.25 -20.48
N THR A 491 39.04 13.29 -21.17
CA THR A 491 39.23 14.71 -20.76
C THR A 491 37.86 15.41 -20.65
N PRO A 492 37.32 15.63 -19.44
CA PRO A 492 36.01 16.25 -19.24
C PRO A 492 35.84 17.61 -19.92
N ASN A 493 34.75 17.79 -20.67
CA ASN A 493 34.35 19.06 -21.27
C ASN A 493 33.22 19.71 -20.44
N VAL A 494 33.60 20.37 -19.34
CA VAL A 494 32.66 20.83 -18.31
C VAL A 494 32.28 22.31 -18.46
N SER A 495 31.12 22.59 -19.07
CA SER A 495 30.41 23.85 -18.82
C SER A 495 29.63 23.73 -17.50
N SER A 496 29.90 24.60 -16.53
CA SER A 496 29.17 24.58 -15.26
C SER A 496 27.70 25.00 -15.44
N SER A 497 26.81 24.42 -14.66
CA SER A 497 25.41 24.86 -14.53
C SER A 497 25.09 25.23 -13.07
N ILE A 498 24.16 26.18 -12.87
CA ILE A 498 23.69 26.65 -11.57
C ILE A 498 22.19 26.36 -11.40
N ALA A 499 21.80 25.77 -10.26
CA ALA A 499 20.41 25.38 -9.98
C ALA A 499 20.10 25.49 -8.47
N PHE A 500 18.82 25.48 -8.11
CA PHE A 500 18.43 25.17 -6.74
C PHE A 500 18.74 23.70 -6.42
N ASP A 501 18.96 23.38 -5.14
CA ASP A 501 19.21 22.01 -4.68
C ASP A 501 17.96 21.11 -4.71
N SER A 502 16.79 21.72 -4.53
CA SER A 502 15.47 21.06 -4.52
C SER A 502 14.40 21.99 -5.08
N GLU A 503 13.28 21.42 -5.52
CA GLU A 503 12.15 22.18 -6.08
C GLU A 503 11.35 22.98 -5.05
N PHE A 504 11.39 22.58 -3.78
CA PHE A 504 10.68 23.27 -2.72
C PHE A 504 11.38 23.18 -1.37
N VAL A 505 10.92 23.99 -0.43
CA VAL A 505 11.34 23.96 0.99
C VAL A 505 10.19 24.41 1.87
N PHE A 506 10.06 23.81 3.04
CA PHE A 506 9.12 24.22 4.09
C PHE A 506 9.83 25.06 5.15
N VAL A 507 9.11 26.04 5.68
CA VAL A 507 9.57 26.89 6.78
C VAL A 507 8.39 27.24 7.68
N ASN A 508 8.54 27.06 8.99
CA ASN A 508 7.56 27.59 9.94
C ASN A 508 7.63 29.12 9.94
N GLU A 509 6.48 29.78 10.06
CA GLU A 509 6.42 31.24 10.03
C GLU A 509 7.28 31.88 11.14
N ASN A 510 7.28 31.28 12.34
CA ASN A 510 8.13 31.66 13.47
C ASN A 510 9.64 31.38 13.33
N ALA A 511 10.10 30.73 12.25
CA ALA A 511 11.53 30.42 12.07
C ALA A 511 12.38 31.67 11.79
N GLY A 512 11.75 32.78 11.39
CA GLY A 512 12.38 34.07 11.09
C GLY A 512 13.13 34.13 9.75
N THR A 513 13.67 33.01 9.25
CA THR A 513 14.26 32.94 7.89
C THR A 513 14.10 31.57 7.25
N ALA A 514 13.75 31.55 5.96
CA ALA A 514 13.87 30.39 5.08
C ALA A 514 15.29 30.27 4.52
N SER A 515 15.87 29.08 4.56
CA SER A 515 17.21 28.80 4.01
C SER A 515 17.09 28.19 2.61
N ILE A 516 17.63 28.90 1.62
CA ILE A 516 17.54 28.56 0.20
C ILE A 516 18.93 28.18 -0.31
N ASN A 517 19.17 26.91 -0.63
CA ASN A 517 20.45 26.48 -1.17
C ASN A 517 20.44 26.54 -2.70
N VAL A 518 21.57 26.97 -3.23
CA VAL A 518 21.89 26.95 -4.66
C VAL A 518 23.17 26.16 -4.84
N VAL A 519 23.21 25.34 -5.88
CA VAL A 519 24.30 24.41 -6.21
C VAL A 519 24.88 24.72 -7.58
N ILE A 520 26.12 24.27 -7.80
CA ILE A 520 26.80 24.32 -9.09
C ILE A 520 27.25 22.90 -9.48
N SER A 521 27.07 22.51 -10.74
CA SER A 521 27.35 21.14 -11.22
C SER A 521 28.81 20.70 -11.06
N ASN A 522 29.75 21.64 -11.10
CA ASN A 522 31.18 21.40 -10.98
C ASN A 522 31.90 22.73 -10.70
N THR A 523 33.14 22.65 -10.21
CA THR A 523 34.00 23.83 -10.04
C THR A 523 34.26 24.50 -11.40
N ALA A 524 34.03 25.81 -11.49
CA ALA A 524 34.38 26.62 -12.66
C ALA A 524 35.75 27.30 -12.45
N SER A 525 36.55 27.44 -13.51
CA SER A 525 37.87 28.12 -13.45
C SER A 525 37.78 29.64 -13.25
N THR A 526 36.58 30.20 -13.42
CA THR A 526 36.21 31.59 -13.14
C THR A 526 35.00 31.64 -12.21
N ALA A 527 34.73 32.79 -11.60
CA ALA A 527 33.56 32.90 -10.71
C ALA A 527 32.25 32.78 -11.52
N VAL A 528 31.28 32.08 -10.96
CA VAL A 528 29.94 31.89 -11.54
C VAL A 528 28.93 32.66 -10.71
N THR A 529 28.00 33.37 -11.36
CA THR A 529 26.96 34.13 -10.67
C THR A 529 25.58 33.92 -11.26
N ALA A 530 24.52 34.01 -10.44
CA ALA A 530 23.14 34.16 -10.89
C ALA A 530 22.37 35.08 -9.94
N THR A 531 21.27 35.66 -10.43
CA THR A 531 20.36 36.49 -9.62
C THR A 531 19.14 35.68 -9.20
N ILE A 532 18.69 35.83 -7.95
CA ILE A 532 17.42 35.28 -7.49
C ILE A 532 16.36 36.40 -7.45
N THR A 533 15.15 36.11 -7.92
CA THR A 533 14.00 37.01 -7.87
C THR A 533 12.72 36.27 -7.49
N PRO A 534 11.79 36.85 -6.70
CA PRO A 534 10.48 36.27 -6.46
C PRO A 534 9.57 36.48 -7.68
N LEU A 535 8.71 35.51 -7.97
CA LEU A 535 7.64 35.63 -8.95
C LEU A 535 6.39 36.21 -8.25
N THR A 536 6.30 37.53 -8.17
CA THR A 536 5.32 38.24 -7.32
C THR A 536 3.86 38.09 -7.75
N THR A 537 3.59 37.51 -8.92
CA THR A 537 2.23 37.24 -9.42
C THR A 537 1.80 35.80 -9.15
N ILE A 538 2.60 35.02 -8.43
CA ILE A 538 2.42 33.59 -8.23
C ILE A 538 2.57 33.25 -6.75
N GLY A 539 1.61 32.50 -6.21
CA GLY A 539 1.57 32.10 -4.80
C GLY A 539 0.64 32.96 -3.96
N THR A 540 0.38 32.49 -2.75
CA THR A 540 -0.55 33.10 -1.78
C THR A 540 0.15 33.97 -0.74
N ALA A 541 1.48 33.85 -0.60
CA ALA A 541 2.27 34.69 0.30
C ALA A 541 2.54 36.08 -0.31
N ILE A 542 2.35 37.12 0.50
CA ILE A 542 2.46 38.52 0.15
C ILE A 542 3.77 39.09 0.70
N GLU A 543 4.60 39.64 -0.19
CA GLU A 543 5.82 40.36 0.22
C GLU A 543 5.49 41.58 1.09
N GLY A 544 6.20 41.73 2.20
CA GLY A 544 5.98 42.76 3.22
C GLY A 544 5.02 42.35 4.34
N THR A 545 4.27 41.26 4.14
CA THR A 545 3.35 40.69 5.15
C THR A 545 3.85 39.34 5.65
N ASP A 546 4.17 38.42 4.73
CA ASP A 546 4.54 37.03 5.06
C ASP A 546 6.06 36.79 4.90
N TYR A 547 6.70 37.52 3.99
CA TYR A 547 8.16 37.49 3.80
C TYR A 547 8.68 38.85 3.35
N THR A 548 9.98 39.09 3.47
CA THR A 548 10.63 40.23 2.81
C THR A 548 11.68 39.73 1.82
N PHE A 549 11.77 40.38 0.66
CA PHE A 549 12.81 40.04 -0.30
C PHE A 549 13.70 41.25 -0.62
N THR A 550 14.96 40.98 -0.87
CA THR A 550 15.89 41.95 -1.44
C THR A 550 16.66 41.21 -2.51
N ALA A 551 16.79 41.79 -3.71
CA ALA A 551 17.51 41.16 -4.81
C ALA A 551 18.92 40.72 -4.38
N GLN A 552 19.24 39.45 -4.59
CA GLN A 552 20.52 38.86 -4.22
C GLN A 552 21.21 38.27 -5.45
N THR A 553 22.53 38.33 -5.46
CA THR A 553 23.38 37.64 -6.44
C THR A 553 24.09 36.49 -5.75
N VAL A 554 23.79 35.27 -6.18
CA VAL A 554 24.53 34.08 -5.79
C VAL A 554 25.87 34.11 -6.51
N THR A 555 26.96 33.88 -5.78
CA THR A 555 28.31 33.84 -6.35
C THR A 555 29.03 32.58 -5.90
N PHE A 556 29.45 31.76 -6.84
CA PHE A 556 30.41 30.67 -6.63
C PHE A 556 31.80 31.18 -7.01
N PRO A 557 32.73 31.35 -6.05
CA PRO A 557 34.10 31.70 -6.36
C PRO A 557 34.76 30.69 -7.31
N ALA A 558 35.73 31.18 -8.10
CA ALA A 558 36.52 30.31 -8.98
C ALA A 558 37.13 29.13 -8.20
N ASN A 559 37.06 27.94 -8.80
CA ASN A 559 37.57 26.67 -8.28
C ASN A 559 36.87 26.19 -7.00
N THR A 560 35.62 26.61 -6.76
CA THR A 560 34.79 26.13 -5.63
C THR A 560 33.47 25.56 -6.13
N ALA A 561 32.95 24.58 -5.40
CA ALA A 561 31.63 23.97 -5.64
C ALA A 561 30.80 23.88 -4.35
N THR A 562 31.19 24.60 -3.30
CA THR A 562 30.45 24.65 -2.05
C THR A 562 29.08 25.30 -2.29
N PRO A 563 27.96 24.65 -1.92
CA PRO A 563 26.64 25.24 -2.04
C PRO A 563 26.56 26.61 -1.38
N VAL A 564 25.82 27.53 -2.00
CA VAL A 564 25.59 28.86 -1.46
C VAL A 564 24.19 28.89 -0.85
N THR A 565 24.11 29.14 0.45
CA THR A 565 22.84 29.32 1.15
C THR A 565 22.46 30.79 1.20
N ILE A 566 21.24 31.09 0.77
CA ILE A 566 20.60 32.40 0.81
C ILE A 566 19.50 32.37 1.86
N SER A 567 19.48 33.36 2.75
CA SER A 567 18.42 33.48 3.76
C SER A 567 17.36 34.47 3.28
N ILE A 568 16.10 34.04 3.26
CA ILE A 568 14.93 34.89 2.99
C ILE A 568 14.21 35.12 4.31
N PRO A 569 14.12 36.38 4.81
CA PRO A 569 13.39 36.65 6.04
C PRO A 569 11.90 36.34 5.88
N VAL A 570 11.39 35.52 6.80
CA VAL A 570 9.97 35.20 6.96
C VAL A 570 9.45 36.06 8.11
N ILE A 571 8.28 36.66 7.91
CA ILE A 571 7.66 37.53 8.91
C ILE A 571 6.71 36.65 9.72
N ASN A 572 6.98 36.46 11.01
CA ASN A 572 5.97 35.93 11.93
C ASN A 572 4.98 37.04 12.27
N ASN A 573 3.75 36.81 11.86
CA ASN A 573 2.60 37.66 12.13
C ASN A 573 1.74 37.02 13.24
N THR A 574 0.66 37.67 13.66
CA THR A 574 -0.19 37.15 14.77
C THR A 574 -1.61 36.83 14.30
N ALA A 575 -1.86 36.85 13.00
CA ALA A 575 -3.14 36.56 12.40
C ALA A 575 -3.09 35.13 11.88
N GLY A 576 -3.84 34.23 12.52
CA GLY A 576 -4.02 32.88 11.99
C GLY A 576 -4.64 32.92 10.61
N GLY A 577 -4.11 32.11 9.70
CA GLY A 577 -4.69 31.83 8.41
C GLY A 577 -4.29 30.47 7.82
N ALA A 578 -4.42 30.40 6.51
CA ALA A 578 -3.93 29.27 5.73
C ALA A 578 -2.41 29.28 5.65
N ASP A 579 -1.82 28.10 5.45
CA ASP A 579 -0.45 28.00 5.00
C ASP A 579 -0.29 28.70 3.65
N LYS A 580 0.87 29.30 3.43
CA LYS A 580 1.11 30.17 2.26
C LYS A 580 2.34 29.75 1.51
N PHE A 581 2.47 30.20 0.28
CA PHE A 581 3.70 29.97 -0.48
C PHE A 581 4.03 31.11 -1.43
N PHE A 582 5.31 31.21 -1.77
CA PHE A 582 5.81 32.06 -2.86
C PHE A 582 6.85 31.29 -3.67
N VAL A 583 7.16 31.80 -4.86
CA VAL A 583 8.12 31.14 -5.78
C VAL A 583 9.32 32.04 -6.03
N LEU A 584 10.51 31.44 -5.97
CA LEU A 584 11.78 32.04 -6.34
C LEU A 584 12.23 31.51 -7.71
N GLU A 585 12.88 32.36 -8.51
CA GLU A 585 13.44 32.02 -9.81
C GLU A 585 14.92 32.40 -9.89
N LEU A 586 15.74 31.52 -10.46
CA LEU A 586 17.13 31.78 -10.85
C LEU A 586 17.21 32.37 -12.25
N ASN A 587 17.85 33.53 -12.36
CA ASN A 587 17.95 34.33 -13.57
C ASN A 587 19.38 34.82 -13.83
N ASN A 588 19.62 35.28 -15.06
CA ASN A 588 20.86 35.94 -15.48
C ASN A 588 22.17 35.20 -15.10
N PRO A 589 22.32 33.90 -15.43
CA PRO A 589 23.56 33.20 -15.12
C PRO A 589 24.75 33.82 -15.88
N ASN A 590 25.91 33.90 -15.23
CA ASN A 590 27.17 34.32 -15.83
C ASN A 590 28.27 33.31 -15.47
N GLY A 591 29.05 32.88 -16.47
CA GLY A 591 30.08 31.84 -16.31
C GLY A 591 29.52 30.41 -16.22
N ALA A 592 28.20 30.24 -16.31
CA ALA A 592 27.49 28.97 -16.29
C ALA A 592 26.17 29.06 -17.07
N THR A 593 25.51 27.93 -17.31
CA THR A 593 24.10 27.85 -17.75
C THR A 593 23.17 27.64 -16.55
N LEU A 594 21.86 27.83 -16.70
CA LEU A 594 20.90 27.39 -15.68
C LEU A 594 20.74 25.86 -15.75
N GLY A 595 20.78 25.18 -14.60
CA GLY A 595 20.50 23.74 -14.50
C GLY A 595 19.00 23.42 -14.52
N ALA A 596 18.63 22.19 -14.15
CA ALA A 596 17.26 21.69 -14.24
C ALA A 596 16.28 22.45 -13.32
N ILE A 597 16.64 22.64 -12.04
CA ILE A 597 15.77 23.27 -11.04
C ILE A 597 15.99 24.79 -11.02
N LYS A 598 15.21 25.50 -11.86
CA LYS A 598 15.30 26.96 -12.04
C LYS A 598 14.35 27.74 -11.14
N THR A 599 13.31 27.09 -10.64
CA THR A 599 12.33 27.66 -9.71
C THR A 599 12.31 26.86 -8.41
N LYS A 600 12.08 27.54 -7.29
CA LYS A 600 11.89 26.92 -5.97
C LYS A 600 10.63 27.48 -5.32
N VAL A 601 9.76 26.60 -4.85
CA VAL A 601 8.59 26.97 -4.05
C VAL A 601 8.99 27.03 -2.58
N VAL A 602 8.64 28.11 -1.89
CA VAL A 602 8.85 28.24 -0.45
C VAL A 602 7.49 28.20 0.22
N TYR A 603 7.22 27.10 0.92
CA TYR A 603 6.01 26.90 1.71
C TYR A 603 6.23 27.43 3.12
N ILE A 604 5.36 28.32 3.56
CA ILE A 604 5.33 28.93 4.88
C ILE A 604 4.19 28.27 5.66
N LEU A 605 4.53 27.56 6.73
CA LEU A 605 3.58 26.92 7.63
C LEU A 605 3.17 27.92 8.72
N ASP A 606 1.87 28.23 8.79
CA ASP A 606 1.26 29.13 9.77
C ASP A 606 1.29 28.49 11.16
N ASP A 607 1.71 29.22 12.19
CA ASP A 607 1.79 28.69 13.57
C ASP A 607 0.71 29.25 14.51
N GLU A 608 -0.20 30.06 13.98
CA GLU A 608 -1.26 30.73 14.73
C GLU A 608 -2.62 30.01 14.63
N THR A 609 -2.89 29.27 13.56
CA THR A 609 -4.19 28.62 13.31
C THR A 609 -4.28 27.25 13.95
N ALA A 610 -4.93 27.21 15.11
CA ALA A 610 -5.21 25.97 15.81
C ALA A 610 -6.47 25.27 15.27
N ALA A 611 -6.49 23.94 15.39
CA ALA A 611 -7.71 23.16 15.22
C ALA A 611 -8.80 23.59 16.21
N PRO A 612 -10.08 23.40 15.87
CA PRO A 612 -11.18 23.54 16.83
C PRO A 612 -10.89 22.81 18.13
N VAL A 613 -11.07 23.51 19.25
CA VAL A 613 -10.85 22.94 20.58
C VAL A 613 -12.09 22.16 21.00
N ALA A 614 -11.91 20.87 21.29
CA ALA A 614 -12.95 20.00 21.82
C ALA A 614 -13.59 20.62 23.07
N SER A 615 -14.91 20.80 23.04
CA SER A 615 -15.64 21.33 24.20
C SER A 615 -15.76 20.30 25.33
N GLU A 616 -15.61 19.01 25.03
CA GLU A 616 -15.72 17.89 25.98
C GLU A 616 -17.04 17.94 26.79
N THR A 617 -18.10 18.47 26.15
CA THR A 617 -19.41 18.62 26.77
C THR A 617 -20.13 17.29 26.93
N LEU A 618 -19.81 16.30 26.09
CA LEU A 618 -20.19 14.91 26.25
C LEU A 618 -18.95 14.09 26.63
N ASP A 619 -19.11 13.26 27.65
CA ASP A 619 -18.06 12.32 28.08
C ASP A 619 -18.23 11.01 27.29
N ILE A 620 -17.65 10.97 26.09
CA ILE A 620 -17.76 9.86 25.14
C ILE A 620 -16.54 8.95 25.27
N ASP A 621 -16.78 7.71 25.70
CA ASP A 621 -15.75 6.70 25.92
C ASP A 621 -15.97 5.49 25.01
N PHE A 622 -14.88 4.96 24.45
CA PHE A 622 -14.89 3.66 23.79
C PHE A 622 -15.24 2.57 24.81
N LEU A 623 -16.23 1.74 24.50
CA LEU A 623 -16.72 0.68 25.37
C LEU A 623 -16.25 -0.69 24.90
N ALA A 624 -16.53 -1.05 23.65
CA ALA A 624 -16.24 -2.36 23.10
C ALA A 624 -16.16 -2.33 21.57
N SER A 625 -15.44 -3.31 21.03
CA SER A 625 -15.50 -3.71 19.62
C SER A 625 -15.89 -5.19 19.55
N TYR A 626 -16.68 -5.55 18.54
CA TYR A 626 -17.14 -6.90 18.30
C TYR A 626 -17.00 -7.26 16.81
N GLU A 627 -16.20 -8.28 16.52
CA GLU A 627 -16.08 -8.85 15.18
C GLU A 627 -17.37 -9.62 14.82
N VAL A 628 -18.03 -9.14 13.76
CA VAL A 628 -19.31 -9.68 13.27
C VAL A 628 -19.06 -10.93 12.43
N ASP A 629 -18.11 -10.86 11.51
CA ASP A 629 -17.69 -11.98 10.65
C ASP A 629 -16.27 -11.73 10.13
N PRO A 630 -15.26 -12.55 10.49
CA PRO A 630 -13.86 -12.35 10.08
C PRO A 630 -13.62 -12.45 8.57
N THR A 631 -14.63 -12.92 7.81
CA THR A 631 -14.55 -13.09 6.34
C THR A 631 -15.60 -12.28 5.60
N GLY A 632 -16.35 -11.41 6.30
CA GLY A 632 -17.44 -10.63 5.73
C GLY A 632 -17.25 -9.14 5.95
N SER A 633 -18.38 -8.43 6.11
CA SER A 633 -18.44 -7.01 6.41
C SER A 633 -19.41 -6.71 7.56
N ALA A 634 -19.39 -5.46 8.02
CA ALA A 634 -20.39 -4.89 8.92
C ALA A 634 -20.71 -3.46 8.43
N GLU A 635 -21.79 -3.32 7.66
CA GLU A 635 -22.05 -2.11 6.87
C GLU A 635 -23.14 -1.24 7.52
N ILE A 636 -24.34 -1.79 7.75
CA ILE A 636 -25.45 -1.09 8.39
C ILE A 636 -25.87 -1.81 9.68
N VAL A 637 -26.20 -1.03 10.72
CA VAL A 637 -26.67 -1.54 12.01
C VAL A 637 -28.00 -0.91 12.44
N ALA A 638 -28.91 -1.74 12.96
CA ALA A 638 -30.17 -1.33 13.56
C ALA A 638 -30.38 -1.96 14.94
N HIS A 639 -31.18 -1.33 15.80
CA HIS A 639 -31.36 -1.76 17.20
C HIS A 639 -32.84 -1.91 17.59
N ASP A 640 -33.17 -3.01 18.29
CA ASP A 640 -34.45 -3.18 18.99
C ASP A 640 -34.31 -2.90 20.50
N PRO A 641 -34.92 -1.82 21.03
CA PRO A 641 -34.83 -1.45 22.44
C PRO A 641 -35.60 -2.38 23.39
N VAL A 642 -36.52 -3.21 22.88
CA VAL A 642 -37.30 -4.11 23.74
C VAL A 642 -36.54 -5.41 23.99
N SER A 643 -36.05 -6.05 22.92
CA SER A 643 -35.29 -7.31 23.05
C SER A 643 -33.78 -7.11 23.22
N GLN A 644 -33.28 -5.87 23.09
CA GLN A 644 -31.86 -5.53 23.11
C GLN A 644 -31.08 -6.34 22.09
N ARG A 645 -31.53 -6.29 20.83
CA ARG A 645 -30.87 -6.94 19.70
C ARG A 645 -30.29 -5.91 18.76
N LEU A 646 -29.11 -6.21 18.21
CA LEU A 646 -28.61 -5.55 17.02
C LEU A 646 -28.88 -6.42 15.80
N PHE A 647 -29.28 -5.76 14.72
CA PHE A 647 -29.34 -6.32 13.38
C PHE A 647 -28.22 -5.68 12.58
N VAL A 648 -27.23 -6.48 12.18
CA VAL A 648 -26.06 -5.99 11.45
C VAL A 648 -26.05 -6.60 10.07
N LEU A 649 -25.99 -5.76 9.05
CA LEU A 649 -25.87 -6.17 7.67
C LEU A 649 -24.42 -6.56 7.37
N ASN A 650 -24.26 -7.73 6.75
CA ASN A 650 -23.02 -8.20 6.18
C ASN A 650 -23.27 -8.41 4.68
N SER A 651 -22.87 -7.43 3.87
CA SER A 651 -23.06 -7.39 2.42
C SER A 651 -22.24 -8.46 1.71
N THR A 652 -20.96 -8.61 2.06
CA THR A 652 -20.05 -9.61 1.47
C THR A 652 -20.59 -11.03 1.61
N ALA A 653 -21.17 -11.37 2.76
CA ALA A 653 -21.78 -12.68 3.00
C ALA A 653 -23.29 -12.72 2.67
N THR A 654 -23.88 -11.59 2.25
CA THR A 654 -25.31 -11.42 1.91
C THR A 654 -26.22 -11.91 3.04
N LYS A 655 -26.01 -11.39 4.25
CA LYS A 655 -26.70 -11.82 5.47
C LYS A 655 -27.10 -10.65 6.36
N VAL A 656 -28.14 -10.88 7.18
CA VAL A 656 -28.41 -10.07 8.37
C VAL A 656 -28.05 -10.88 9.61
N MET A 657 -27.12 -10.37 10.40
CA MET A 657 -26.67 -10.94 11.65
C MET A 657 -27.54 -10.42 12.79
N ILE A 658 -28.01 -11.32 13.66
CA ILE A 658 -28.79 -10.96 14.86
C ILE A 658 -27.91 -11.18 16.08
N LEU A 659 -27.58 -10.10 16.76
CA LEU A 659 -26.69 -10.11 17.92
C LEU A 659 -27.46 -9.80 19.21
N ASP A 660 -27.09 -10.47 20.31
CA ASP A 660 -27.51 -10.13 21.67
C ASP A 660 -26.72 -8.92 22.13
N PHE A 661 -27.43 -7.83 22.36
CA PHE A 661 -26.90 -6.55 22.82
C PHE A 661 -27.39 -6.21 24.23
N SER A 662 -27.94 -7.18 24.98
CA SER A 662 -28.36 -6.98 26.37
C SER A 662 -27.19 -6.65 27.32
N ASN A 663 -25.95 -6.93 26.90
CA ASN A 663 -24.73 -6.43 27.52
C ASN A 663 -23.77 -5.89 26.43
N PRO A 664 -23.66 -4.56 26.25
CA PRO A 664 -22.83 -3.96 25.19
C PRO A 664 -21.33 -4.28 25.29
N GLU A 665 -20.83 -4.68 26.47
CA GLU A 665 -19.42 -5.10 26.65
C GLU A 665 -19.18 -6.57 26.29
N ASN A 666 -20.24 -7.35 26.07
CA ASN A 666 -20.16 -8.78 25.78
C ASN A 666 -21.26 -9.17 24.77
N ILE A 667 -21.14 -8.62 23.57
CA ILE A 667 -22.00 -8.92 22.43
C ILE A 667 -21.78 -10.37 22.00
N THR A 668 -22.86 -11.08 21.65
CA THR A 668 -22.78 -12.44 21.12
C THR A 668 -23.77 -12.64 19.99
N GLN A 669 -23.45 -13.48 19.02
CA GLN A 669 -24.39 -13.83 17.96
C GLN A 669 -25.53 -14.73 18.47
N ILE A 670 -26.78 -14.37 18.15
CA ILE A 670 -27.98 -15.18 18.39
C ILE A 670 -28.25 -16.08 17.18
N SER A 671 -28.30 -15.47 15.99
CA SER A 671 -28.62 -16.13 14.73
C SER A 671 -28.16 -15.27 13.55
N SER A 672 -28.34 -15.79 12.34
CA SER A 672 -28.13 -15.05 11.09
C SER A 672 -29.23 -15.43 10.09
N ILE A 673 -29.51 -14.53 9.17
CA ILE A 673 -30.54 -14.68 8.15
C ILE A 673 -29.84 -14.61 6.80
N ASP A 674 -29.96 -15.69 6.04
CA ASP A 674 -29.41 -15.78 4.69
C ASP A 674 -30.32 -15.04 3.71
N MET A 675 -29.76 -14.00 3.07
CA MET A 675 -30.48 -13.13 2.14
C MET A 675 -30.25 -13.52 0.68
N SER A 676 -29.33 -14.46 0.40
CA SER A 676 -28.99 -14.89 -0.97
C SER A 676 -30.17 -15.56 -1.70
N ALA A 677 -31.16 -16.08 -0.96
CA ALA A 677 -32.41 -16.59 -1.53
C ALA A 677 -33.28 -15.48 -2.14
N HIS A 678 -33.00 -14.21 -1.83
CA HIS A 678 -33.79 -13.06 -2.21
C HIS A 678 -33.10 -12.17 -3.27
N GLY A 679 -31.80 -12.32 -3.49
CA GLY A 679 -31.05 -11.50 -4.44
C GLY A 679 -29.56 -11.79 -4.39
N ILE A 680 -28.72 -10.88 -4.88
CA ILE A 680 -27.27 -11.10 -5.04
C ILE A 680 -26.38 -10.30 -4.08
N GLY A 681 -26.91 -9.28 -3.42
CA GLY A 681 -26.21 -8.49 -2.41
C GLY A 681 -27.20 -7.89 -1.43
N ALA A 682 -26.91 -7.93 -0.13
CA ALA A 682 -27.76 -7.30 0.89
C ALA A 682 -27.12 -5.96 1.24
N THR A 683 -27.90 -4.88 1.29
CA THR A 683 -27.40 -3.49 1.24
C THR A 683 -27.80 -2.64 2.45
N SER A 684 -28.94 -2.91 3.10
CA SER A 684 -29.31 -2.16 4.32
C SER A 684 -30.28 -2.91 5.23
N VAL A 685 -30.36 -2.46 6.49
CA VAL A 685 -31.26 -3.00 7.51
C VAL A 685 -31.81 -1.90 8.42
N ALA A 686 -33.11 -1.97 8.72
CA ALA A 686 -33.79 -1.07 9.64
C ALA A 686 -34.77 -1.81 10.55
N PHE A 687 -35.09 -1.21 11.69
CA PHE A 687 -36.02 -1.77 12.67
C PHE A 687 -37.04 -0.74 13.16
N LYS A 688 -38.32 -1.15 13.27
CA LYS A 688 -39.35 -0.41 13.99
C LYS A 688 -40.50 -1.32 14.43
N ASN A 689 -41.01 -1.12 15.63
CA ASN A 689 -42.26 -1.74 16.12
C ASN A 689 -42.32 -3.28 15.98
N GLY A 690 -41.19 -3.96 16.17
CA GLY A 690 -41.11 -5.43 16.07
C GLY A 690 -40.94 -5.96 14.65
N ILE A 691 -40.80 -5.08 13.65
CA ILE A 691 -40.55 -5.42 12.26
C ILE A 691 -39.10 -5.03 11.93
N VAL A 692 -38.36 -5.98 11.38
CA VAL A 692 -37.05 -5.76 10.75
C VAL A 692 -37.30 -5.73 9.24
N ALA A 693 -36.75 -4.73 8.56
CA ALA A 693 -36.77 -4.61 7.10
C ALA A 693 -35.33 -4.59 6.60
N ALA A 694 -35.01 -5.41 5.62
CA ALA A 694 -33.69 -5.43 5.00
C ALA A 694 -33.81 -5.44 3.48
N THR A 695 -32.89 -4.77 2.80
CA THR A 695 -32.86 -4.64 1.34
C THR A 695 -31.88 -5.62 0.71
N VAL A 696 -32.23 -6.08 -0.50
CA VAL A 696 -31.41 -6.99 -1.30
C VAL A 696 -31.47 -6.60 -2.76
N GLU A 697 -30.32 -6.50 -3.41
CA GLU A 697 -30.14 -6.25 -4.83
C GLU A 697 -30.72 -7.38 -5.70
N GLY A 698 -31.36 -7.00 -6.81
CA GLY A 698 -31.85 -7.93 -7.83
C GLY A 698 -30.76 -8.27 -8.86
N ALA A 699 -30.67 -9.55 -9.26
CA ALA A 699 -29.71 -9.97 -10.27
C ALA A 699 -29.99 -9.37 -11.67
N ASN A 700 -28.91 -9.14 -12.44
CA ASN A 700 -28.95 -8.62 -13.81
C ASN A 700 -29.67 -7.27 -13.93
N PHE A 701 -29.38 -6.32 -13.03
CA PHE A 701 -29.96 -4.97 -13.05
C PHE A 701 -31.50 -4.98 -12.97
N GLY A 702 -32.06 -6.04 -12.37
CA GLY A 702 -33.47 -6.16 -12.10
C GLY A 702 -33.85 -5.51 -10.76
N ASN A 703 -35.15 -5.34 -10.55
CA ASN A 703 -35.66 -4.84 -9.27
C ASN A 703 -35.15 -5.68 -8.10
N GLY A 704 -34.67 -5.01 -7.06
CA GLY A 704 -34.34 -5.61 -5.78
C GLY A 704 -35.58 -5.87 -4.93
N LYS A 705 -35.36 -6.19 -3.66
CA LYS A 705 -36.41 -6.60 -2.73
C LYS A 705 -36.24 -5.96 -1.38
N VAL A 706 -37.37 -5.77 -0.69
CA VAL A 706 -37.41 -5.56 0.76
C VAL A 706 -37.92 -6.83 1.42
N VAL A 707 -37.12 -7.38 2.32
CA VAL A 707 -37.40 -8.56 3.11
C VAL A 707 -37.78 -8.11 4.51
N PHE A 708 -39.04 -8.36 4.87
CA PHE A 708 -39.59 -8.07 6.18
C PHE A 708 -39.61 -9.32 7.04
N MET A 709 -39.29 -9.18 8.32
CA MET A 709 -39.24 -10.28 9.27
C MET A 709 -39.53 -9.78 10.68
N ASP A 710 -39.76 -10.70 11.62
CA ASP A 710 -39.78 -10.37 13.04
C ASP A 710 -38.36 -10.30 13.63
N ILE A 711 -38.27 -9.93 14.91
CA ILE A 711 -36.99 -9.77 15.62
C ILE A 711 -36.13 -11.05 15.72
N ASN A 712 -36.69 -12.23 15.46
CA ASN A 712 -35.97 -13.50 15.42
C ASN A 712 -35.55 -13.91 14.01
N GLY A 713 -35.85 -13.09 13.00
CA GLY A 713 -35.64 -13.46 11.60
C GLY A 713 -36.67 -14.46 11.07
N GLU A 714 -37.83 -14.57 11.74
CA GLU A 714 -38.91 -15.45 11.33
C GLU A 714 -40.04 -14.64 10.65
N ASN A 715 -41.09 -15.35 10.18
CA ASN A 715 -42.27 -14.75 9.56
C ASN A 715 -41.95 -13.87 8.32
N VAL A 716 -40.98 -14.33 7.53
CA VAL A 716 -40.44 -13.60 6.37
C VAL A 716 -41.53 -13.30 5.34
N THR A 717 -41.65 -12.03 4.97
CA THR A 717 -42.51 -11.51 3.90
C THR A 717 -41.65 -10.66 2.97
N VAL A 718 -41.82 -10.81 1.65
CA VAL A 718 -40.94 -10.16 0.67
C VAL A 718 -41.78 -9.40 -0.35
N VAL A 719 -41.33 -8.20 -0.70
CA VAL A 719 -41.90 -7.38 -1.76
C VAL A 719 -40.78 -6.87 -2.68
N GLU A 720 -41.11 -6.63 -3.95
CA GLU A 720 -40.20 -6.01 -4.91
C GLU A 720 -40.09 -4.50 -4.66
N ALA A 721 -38.86 -3.98 -4.75
CA ALA A 721 -38.49 -2.57 -4.69
C ALA A 721 -37.98 -2.08 -6.07
N GLY A 722 -37.30 -0.94 -6.11
CA GLY A 722 -36.58 -0.48 -7.32
C GLY A 722 -35.29 -1.28 -7.54
N VAL A 723 -34.51 -0.91 -8.56
CA VAL A 723 -33.21 -1.52 -8.86
C VAL A 723 -32.17 -1.01 -7.86
N LEU A 724 -31.32 -1.92 -7.34
CA LEU A 724 -30.31 -1.65 -6.31
C LEU A 724 -30.86 -0.83 -5.12
N PRO A 725 -31.80 -1.40 -4.32
CA PRO A 725 -32.34 -0.73 -3.15
C PRO A 725 -31.25 -0.61 -2.09
N ASP A 726 -30.53 0.49 -2.05
CA ASP A 726 -29.34 0.57 -1.21
C ASP A 726 -29.71 0.80 0.25
N MET A 727 -30.36 1.91 0.57
CA MET A 727 -30.80 2.22 1.94
C MET A 727 -32.26 1.85 2.25
N VAL A 728 -32.55 1.47 3.50
CA VAL A 728 -33.92 1.29 4.04
C VAL A 728 -34.13 2.04 5.35
N THR A 729 -35.30 2.69 5.50
CA THR A 729 -35.69 3.33 6.76
C THR A 729 -37.19 3.31 7.01
N PHE A 730 -37.60 3.48 8.27
CA PHE A 730 -39.00 3.61 8.67
C PHE A 730 -39.38 5.07 8.89
N THR A 731 -40.64 5.41 8.64
CA THR A 731 -41.22 6.63 9.23
C THR A 731 -41.19 6.53 10.76
N HIS A 732 -41.09 7.67 11.45
CA HIS A 732 -41.01 7.74 12.92
C HIS A 732 -42.20 7.08 13.60
N ASP A 733 -43.39 7.16 12.99
CA ASP A 733 -44.62 6.50 13.45
C ASP A 733 -44.70 4.99 13.15
N GLY A 734 -43.75 4.46 12.36
CA GLY A 734 -43.67 3.06 11.97
C GLY A 734 -44.78 2.60 11.02
N THR A 735 -45.43 3.52 10.29
CA THR A 735 -46.50 3.18 9.34
C THR A 735 -46.02 2.95 7.93
N LYS A 736 -44.82 3.43 7.56
CA LYS A 736 -44.22 3.23 6.23
C LYS A 736 -42.77 2.83 6.34
N VAL A 737 -42.31 2.09 5.32
CA VAL A 737 -40.90 1.86 5.01
C VAL A 737 -40.57 2.55 3.69
N LEU A 738 -39.40 3.17 3.63
CA LEU A 738 -38.85 3.83 2.46
C LEU A 738 -37.55 3.15 2.06
N THR A 739 -37.34 2.97 0.76
CA THR A 739 -36.03 2.57 0.21
C THR A 739 -35.58 3.53 -0.87
N ALA A 740 -34.32 3.94 -0.80
CA ALA A 740 -33.63 4.57 -1.90
C ALA A 740 -33.20 3.45 -2.85
N ASN A 741 -33.43 3.59 -4.15
CA ASN A 741 -33.02 2.57 -5.12
C ASN A 741 -32.24 3.27 -6.21
N GLU A 742 -30.93 3.05 -6.21
CA GLU A 742 -29.95 3.82 -6.97
C GLU A 742 -30.17 3.68 -8.48
N GLY A 743 -30.39 2.46 -8.96
CA GLY A 743 -30.51 2.22 -10.39
C GLY A 743 -29.20 2.37 -11.15
N GLN A 744 -28.07 2.02 -10.52
CA GLN A 744 -26.75 2.05 -11.14
C GLN A 744 -26.68 1.32 -12.50
N PRO A 745 -25.92 1.87 -13.48
CA PRO A 745 -25.69 1.22 -14.76
C PRO A 745 -24.76 0.01 -14.63
N ASN A 746 -24.75 -0.82 -15.66
CA ASN A 746 -23.71 -1.83 -15.81
C ASN A 746 -22.43 -1.21 -16.39
N ALA A 747 -21.30 -1.94 -16.29
CA ALA A 747 -19.97 -1.45 -16.65
C ALA A 747 -19.88 -0.75 -18.02
N ASP A 748 -20.56 -1.28 -19.05
CA ASP A 748 -20.55 -0.73 -20.41
C ASP A 748 -21.73 0.22 -20.74
N TYR A 749 -22.54 0.60 -19.75
CA TYR A 749 -23.77 1.41 -19.89
C TYR A 749 -24.83 0.86 -20.87
N SER A 750 -24.75 -0.41 -21.27
CA SER A 750 -25.78 -1.02 -22.12
C SER A 750 -27.11 -1.25 -21.38
N ILE A 751 -27.07 -1.33 -20.05
CA ILE A 751 -28.22 -1.34 -19.15
C ILE A 751 -27.99 -0.24 -18.11
N ASP A 752 -28.82 0.79 -18.19
CA ASP A 752 -28.80 1.97 -17.30
C ASP A 752 -30.24 2.18 -16.79
N PRO A 753 -30.58 1.54 -15.65
CA PRO A 753 -31.89 1.64 -15.00
C PRO A 753 -32.24 3.06 -14.56
N GLU A 754 -33.50 3.29 -14.18
CA GLU A 754 -33.89 4.55 -13.55
C GLU A 754 -33.79 4.42 -12.03
N GLY A 755 -33.17 5.41 -11.37
CA GLY A 755 -33.24 5.56 -9.93
C GLY A 755 -34.65 5.88 -9.45
N THR A 756 -35.02 5.34 -8.30
CA THR A 756 -36.39 5.43 -7.75
C THR A 756 -36.41 5.42 -6.23
N ILE A 757 -37.57 5.72 -5.64
CA ILE A 757 -37.83 5.51 -4.21
C ILE A 757 -39.03 4.58 -4.05
N SER A 758 -38.94 3.57 -3.19
CA SER A 758 -40.10 2.71 -2.89
C SER A 758 -40.69 3.11 -1.54
N VAL A 759 -42.01 3.34 -1.48
CA VAL A 759 -42.76 3.63 -0.25
C VAL A 759 -43.72 2.48 0.02
N ILE A 760 -43.55 1.82 1.16
CA ILE A 760 -44.25 0.58 1.53
C ILE A 760 -45.12 0.85 2.75
N ASP A 761 -46.44 0.70 2.61
CA ASP A 761 -47.37 0.81 3.75
C ASP A 761 -47.31 -0.46 4.62
N VAL A 762 -46.82 -0.31 5.85
CA VAL A 762 -46.68 -1.39 6.85
C VAL A 762 -47.62 -1.22 8.04
N SER A 763 -48.58 -0.28 7.96
CA SER A 763 -49.50 0.04 9.06
C SER A 763 -50.41 -1.12 9.51
N GLY A 764 -50.63 -2.11 8.63
CA GLY A 764 -51.36 -3.33 8.95
C GLY A 764 -50.55 -4.40 9.70
N GLY A 765 -49.25 -4.16 9.93
CA GLY A 765 -48.31 -5.10 10.56
C GLY A 765 -47.73 -6.15 9.60
N LEU A 766 -46.70 -6.87 10.07
CA LEU A 766 -45.87 -7.79 9.27
C LEU A 766 -46.66 -8.73 8.35
N SER A 767 -47.68 -9.41 8.89
CA SER A 767 -48.48 -10.40 8.13
C SER A 767 -49.39 -9.80 7.05
N SER A 768 -49.54 -8.47 7.01
CA SER A 768 -50.41 -7.76 6.05
C SER A 768 -49.65 -7.21 4.84
N ILE A 769 -48.32 -7.25 4.87
CA ILE A 769 -47.45 -6.68 3.85
C ILE A 769 -47.56 -7.53 2.58
N THR A 770 -47.87 -6.88 1.47
CA THR A 770 -47.96 -7.48 0.14
C THR A 770 -47.45 -6.51 -0.90
N GLN A 771 -47.23 -6.95 -2.15
CA GLN A 771 -46.84 -6.06 -3.23
C GLN A 771 -47.83 -4.90 -3.46
N ALA A 772 -49.11 -5.08 -3.11
CA ALA A 772 -50.11 -4.03 -3.24
C ALA A 772 -49.89 -2.84 -2.28
N ASN A 773 -49.02 -3.00 -1.28
CA ASN A 773 -48.64 -1.94 -0.34
C ASN A 773 -47.46 -1.09 -0.84
N VAL A 774 -46.80 -1.49 -1.93
CA VAL A 774 -45.63 -0.79 -2.49
C VAL A 774 -46.08 0.29 -3.47
N THR A 775 -45.55 1.50 -3.32
CA THR A 775 -45.64 2.59 -4.29
C THR A 775 -44.24 3.00 -4.72
N THR A 776 -43.92 2.88 -6.01
CA THR A 776 -42.64 3.36 -6.57
C THR A 776 -42.79 4.82 -7.02
N ILE A 777 -41.86 5.66 -6.59
CA ILE A 777 -41.72 7.06 -6.96
C ILE A 777 -40.52 7.17 -7.90
N ASN A 778 -40.67 7.90 -9.02
CA ASN A 778 -39.61 8.08 -10.01
C ASN A 778 -39.33 9.57 -10.28
N PHE A 779 -38.33 9.83 -11.11
CA PHE A 779 -37.88 11.18 -11.47
C PHE A 779 -38.29 11.62 -12.87
N ASN A 780 -39.13 10.87 -13.61
CA ASN A 780 -39.41 11.17 -15.02
C ASN A 780 -40.01 12.58 -15.25
N ALA A 781 -40.68 13.15 -14.24
CA ALA A 781 -41.21 14.52 -14.29
C ALA A 781 -40.11 15.59 -14.44
N PHE A 782 -38.86 15.24 -14.14
CA PHE A 782 -37.68 16.10 -14.23
C PHE A 782 -36.83 15.87 -15.48
N ASP A 783 -37.06 14.82 -16.27
CA ASP A 783 -36.32 14.57 -17.52
C ASP A 783 -36.40 15.75 -18.49
N ALA A 784 -37.57 16.38 -18.58
CA ALA A 784 -37.78 17.56 -19.42
C ALA A 784 -37.10 18.84 -18.87
N GLN A 785 -36.51 18.78 -17.67
CA GLN A 785 -35.86 19.89 -16.97
C GLN A 785 -34.33 19.76 -16.94
N ILE A 786 -33.74 18.76 -17.62
CA ILE A 786 -32.29 18.48 -17.59
C ILE A 786 -31.43 19.74 -17.76
N GLU A 787 -31.69 20.57 -18.78
CA GLU A 787 -30.94 21.81 -19.02
C GLU A 787 -31.09 22.85 -17.89
N THR A 788 -32.28 22.93 -17.28
CA THR A 788 -32.51 23.85 -16.16
C THR A 788 -31.83 23.37 -14.88
N LEU A 789 -31.80 22.05 -14.65
CA LEU A 789 -31.12 21.44 -13.52
C LEU A 789 -29.60 21.61 -13.63
N LYS A 790 -29.02 21.32 -14.80
CA LYS A 790 -27.61 21.59 -15.11
C LYS A 790 -27.24 23.04 -14.87
N ALA A 791 -28.03 23.98 -15.40
CA ALA A 791 -27.81 25.41 -15.20
C ALA A 791 -27.94 25.86 -13.73
N SER A 792 -28.58 25.06 -12.88
CA SER A 792 -28.68 25.30 -11.44
C SER A 792 -27.58 24.64 -10.60
N GLY A 793 -26.66 23.90 -11.24
CA GLY A 793 -25.54 23.21 -10.60
C GLY A 793 -25.79 21.74 -10.24
N VAL A 794 -26.87 21.12 -10.73
CA VAL A 794 -27.07 19.67 -10.61
C VAL A 794 -26.26 18.97 -11.69
N ARG A 795 -25.46 17.97 -11.31
CA ARG A 795 -24.68 17.18 -12.26
C ARG A 795 -25.59 16.12 -12.90
N VAL A 796 -25.55 16.06 -14.23
CA VAL A 796 -26.18 15.01 -15.05
C VAL A 796 -25.28 14.75 -16.26
N PHE A 797 -24.68 13.56 -16.39
CA PHE A 797 -23.58 13.33 -17.32
C PHE A 797 -23.49 11.85 -17.77
N GLY A 798 -22.48 11.50 -18.57
CA GLY A 798 -22.32 10.13 -19.06
C GLY A 798 -23.21 9.72 -20.27
N PRO A 799 -23.05 8.47 -20.74
CA PRO A 799 -23.63 8.03 -22.02
C PRO A 799 -25.16 7.98 -22.03
N ASN A 800 -25.80 8.83 -22.85
CA ASN A 800 -27.26 8.89 -23.05
C ASN A 800 -28.09 9.17 -21.78
N ALA A 801 -27.48 9.81 -20.78
CA ALA A 801 -28.13 10.09 -19.50
C ALA A 801 -29.41 10.93 -19.65
N THR A 802 -30.46 10.48 -18.96
CA THR A 802 -31.63 11.29 -18.59
C THR A 802 -31.57 11.56 -17.10
N VAL A 803 -32.28 12.59 -16.63
CA VAL A 803 -32.31 12.92 -15.19
C VAL A 803 -32.72 11.69 -14.36
N SER A 804 -33.70 10.93 -14.84
CA SER A 804 -34.18 9.72 -14.16
C SER A 804 -33.22 8.54 -14.11
N LYS A 805 -32.24 8.46 -15.03
CA LYS A 805 -31.25 7.38 -15.06
C LYS A 805 -29.95 7.74 -14.34
N ASP A 806 -29.62 9.02 -14.41
CA ASP A 806 -28.42 9.57 -13.79
C ASP A 806 -28.58 9.83 -12.30
N PHE A 807 -29.83 9.94 -11.83
CA PHE A 807 -30.10 10.10 -10.41
C PHE A 807 -30.02 8.75 -9.71
N GLU A 808 -29.06 8.65 -8.79
CA GLU A 808 -28.84 7.51 -7.88
C GLU A 808 -29.21 7.94 -6.45
N PRO A 809 -30.43 7.64 -5.97
CA PRO A 809 -30.82 7.95 -4.60
C PRO A 809 -30.17 6.96 -3.63
N GLU A 810 -29.41 7.47 -2.67
CA GLU A 810 -28.65 6.67 -1.71
C GLU A 810 -29.28 6.69 -0.31
N TYR A 811 -29.33 7.84 0.38
CA TYR A 811 -29.66 7.89 1.81
C TYR A 811 -30.88 8.75 2.13
N ILE A 812 -31.81 8.24 2.96
CA ILE A 812 -33.10 8.90 3.25
C ILE A 812 -33.20 9.38 4.71
N THR A 813 -33.66 10.62 4.90
CA THR A 813 -34.16 11.10 6.20
C THR A 813 -35.63 11.53 6.15
N VAL A 814 -36.36 11.33 7.24
CA VAL A 814 -37.82 11.56 7.34
C VAL A 814 -38.13 12.71 8.29
N SER A 815 -39.01 13.62 7.90
CA SER A 815 -39.46 14.73 8.76
C SER A 815 -40.17 14.22 10.02
N GLU A 816 -40.04 14.94 11.14
CA GLU A 816 -40.62 14.57 12.44
C GLU A 816 -42.14 14.34 12.39
N ASP A 817 -42.85 15.03 11.49
CA ASP A 817 -44.30 14.90 11.27
C ASP A 817 -44.69 13.75 10.31
N ASN A 818 -43.71 13.03 9.74
CA ASN A 818 -43.87 11.94 8.77
C ASN A 818 -44.55 12.34 7.45
N LEU A 819 -44.58 13.63 7.12
CA LEU A 819 -45.22 14.14 5.90
C LEU A 819 -44.24 14.31 4.74
N LYS A 820 -42.94 14.40 5.02
CA LYS A 820 -41.87 14.57 4.03
C LYS A 820 -40.71 13.62 4.29
N ALA A 821 -39.95 13.36 3.25
CA ALA A 821 -38.62 12.80 3.32
C ALA A 821 -37.67 13.57 2.40
N TRP A 822 -36.38 13.45 2.65
CA TRP A 822 -35.32 13.91 1.76
C TRP A 822 -34.40 12.74 1.46
N VAL A 823 -33.92 12.66 0.23
CA VAL A 823 -32.96 11.66 -0.20
C VAL A 823 -31.75 12.35 -0.83
N THR A 824 -30.54 11.83 -0.56
CA THR A 824 -29.31 12.25 -1.22
C THR A 824 -29.29 11.79 -2.67
N LEU A 825 -28.58 12.54 -3.51
CA LEU A 825 -28.29 12.27 -4.91
C LEU A 825 -26.81 12.67 -5.09
N GLN A 826 -25.92 11.85 -4.54
CA GLN A 826 -24.53 12.20 -4.25
C GLN A 826 -23.77 12.60 -5.51
N GLU A 827 -23.78 11.74 -6.52
CA GLU A 827 -23.11 11.92 -7.82
C GLU A 827 -23.63 13.19 -8.50
N ASN A 828 -24.91 13.51 -8.28
CA ASN A 828 -25.57 14.69 -8.83
C ASN A 828 -25.30 15.98 -8.05
N ASN A 829 -24.63 15.89 -6.90
CA ASN A 829 -24.40 16.97 -5.95
C ASN A 829 -25.73 17.69 -5.58
N ALA A 830 -26.76 16.89 -5.29
CA ALA A 830 -28.12 17.36 -5.07
C ALA A 830 -28.87 16.58 -3.98
N LEU A 831 -30.04 17.09 -3.58
CA LEU A 831 -31.02 16.38 -2.75
C LEU A 831 -32.39 16.36 -3.45
N ALA A 832 -33.21 15.35 -3.20
CA ALA A 832 -34.62 15.33 -3.60
C ALA A 832 -35.58 15.40 -2.40
N GLU A 833 -36.55 16.32 -2.44
CA GLU A 833 -37.63 16.42 -1.44
C GLU A 833 -38.85 15.62 -1.88
N ILE A 834 -39.29 14.69 -1.03
CA ILE A 834 -40.41 13.78 -1.28
C ILE A 834 -41.59 14.15 -0.37
N ASN A 835 -42.79 14.24 -0.96
CA ASN A 835 -44.04 14.35 -0.22
C ASN A 835 -44.64 12.97 0.02
N LEU A 836 -44.71 12.53 1.28
CA LEU A 836 -45.17 11.19 1.69
C LEU A 836 -46.69 11.05 1.76
N VAL A 837 -47.44 12.14 1.57
CA VAL A 837 -48.89 12.11 1.43
C VAL A 837 -49.28 11.81 -0.01
N THR A 838 -48.57 12.40 -0.97
CA THR A 838 -48.83 12.22 -2.40
C THR A 838 -47.93 11.19 -3.07
N ASN A 839 -46.89 10.71 -2.38
CA ASN A 839 -45.81 9.85 -2.90
C ASN A 839 -45.22 10.40 -4.20
N GLN A 840 -44.75 11.65 -4.16
CA GLN A 840 -44.14 12.34 -5.30
C GLN A 840 -42.91 13.12 -4.87
N VAL A 841 -41.89 13.13 -5.72
CA VAL A 841 -40.77 14.09 -5.64
C VAL A 841 -41.31 15.48 -5.98
N THR A 842 -41.09 16.43 -5.09
CA THR A 842 -41.63 17.79 -5.20
C THR A 842 -40.58 18.81 -5.64
N SER A 843 -39.30 18.54 -5.41
CA SER A 843 -38.20 19.38 -5.90
C SER A 843 -36.86 18.67 -5.84
N ILE A 844 -35.98 19.02 -6.78
CA ILE A 844 -34.55 18.77 -6.73
C ILE A 844 -33.86 20.03 -6.19
N ILE A 845 -32.90 19.85 -5.29
CA ILE A 845 -32.21 20.90 -4.56
C ILE A 845 -30.72 20.81 -4.91
N PRO A 846 -30.16 21.71 -5.72
CA PRO A 846 -28.73 21.74 -5.98
C PRO A 846 -27.97 22.21 -4.73
N LEU A 847 -26.83 21.59 -4.43
CA LEU A 847 -26.01 21.94 -3.26
C LEU A 847 -24.97 23.03 -3.56
N GLY A 848 -24.63 23.25 -4.83
CA GLY A 848 -23.63 24.22 -5.24
C GLY A 848 -22.21 23.74 -4.97
N LEU A 849 -21.26 24.67 -4.89
CA LEU A 849 -19.83 24.37 -4.73
C LEU A 849 -19.24 25.12 -3.53
N LYS A 850 -18.31 24.48 -2.82
CA LYS A 850 -17.48 25.10 -1.77
C LYS A 850 -16.23 25.69 -2.40
N ASP A 851 -15.97 26.97 -2.16
CA ASP A 851 -14.79 27.66 -2.68
C ASP A 851 -13.60 27.52 -1.71
N HIS A 852 -12.59 26.72 -2.10
CA HIS A 852 -11.39 26.47 -1.30
C HIS A 852 -10.34 27.60 -1.41
N SER A 853 -10.63 28.66 -2.15
CA SER A 853 -9.81 29.88 -2.15
C SER A 853 -10.14 30.81 -0.98
N LEU A 854 -11.24 30.55 -0.25
CA LEU A 854 -11.72 31.39 0.84
C LEU A 854 -11.15 30.97 2.21
N PRO A 855 -10.92 31.92 3.14
CA PRO A 855 -10.45 31.60 4.48
C PRO A 855 -11.35 30.58 5.20
N GLY A 856 -10.74 29.60 5.88
CA GLY A 856 -11.43 28.52 6.60
C GLY A 856 -11.80 27.30 5.75
N ASN A 857 -11.55 27.35 4.44
CA ASN A 857 -11.76 26.23 3.51
C ASN A 857 -10.44 25.69 2.96
N THR A 858 -9.39 25.64 3.79
CA THR A 858 -8.10 25.12 3.32
C THR A 858 -8.15 23.62 3.03
N LEU A 859 -7.21 23.13 2.23
CA LEU A 859 -7.06 21.72 1.91
C LEU A 859 -5.58 21.35 1.87
N ASP A 860 -5.26 20.17 2.35
CA ASP A 860 -4.00 19.50 2.03
C ASP A 860 -4.20 18.64 0.77
N THR A 861 -3.53 19.00 -0.33
CA THR A 861 -3.86 18.52 -1.69
C THR A 861 -2.85 17.54 -2.28
N SER A 862 -1.78 17.19 -1.56
CA SER A 862 -0.67 16.42 -2.11
C SER A 862 -0.10 15.44 -1.09
N ASP A 863 0.12 14.20 -1.55
CA ASP A 863 0.83 13.15 -0.82
C ASP A 863 2.36 13.18 -1.07
N GLN A 864 2.89 14.12 -1.88
CA GLN A 864 4.30 14.14 -2.34
C GLN A 864 5.19 15.20 -1.70
N ASN A 865 4.66 16.04 -0.81
CA ASN A 865 5.43 17.15 -0.22
C ASN A 865 5.95 16.86 1.20
N GLY A 866 5.48 15.78 1.84
CA GLY A 866 6.00 15.29 3.13
C GLY A 866 5.54 16.05 4.38
N GLU A 867 4.85 17.19 4.24
CA GLU A 867 4.35 18.01 5.33
C GLU A 867 2.84 18.24 5.14
N ILE A 868 2.06 18.36 6.21
CA ILE A 868 0.64 18.76 6.11
C ILE A 868 0.61 20.23 5.72
N PHE A 869 0.09 20.56 4.52
CA PHE A 869 0.09 21.91 3.97
C PHE A 869 -1.34 22.37 3.72
N MET A 870 -1.94 22.98 4.75
CA MET A 870 -3.32 23.45 4.79
C MET A 870 -3.44 24.83 4.14
N ALA A 871 -3.47 24.85 2.80
CA ALA A 871 -3.49 26.09 2.02
C ALA A 871 -4.84 26.34 1.33
N ASN A 872 -5.06 27.60 0.95
CA ASN A 872 -6.15 27.97 0.06
C ASN A 872 -5.73 27.81 -1.40
N TRP A 873 -6.57 27.13 -2.18
CA TRP A 873 -6.32 26.79 -3.57
C TRP A 873 -7.46 27.28 -4.46
N PRO A 874 -7.21 27.58 -5.76
CA PRO A 874 -8.26 27.94 -6.71
C PRO A 874 -9.05 26.70 -7.16
N VAL A 875 -9.65 26.01 -6.18
CA VAL A 875 -10.35 24.73 -6.30
C VAL A 875 -11.74 24.89 -5.73
N LYS A 876 -12.70 24.17 -6.29
CA LYS A 876 -14.09 24.13 -5.82
C LYS A 876 -14.49 22.70 -5.46
N GLY A 877 -14.95 22.48 -4.24
CA GLY A 877 -15.43 21.18 -3.78
C GLY A 877 -16.92 20.99 -4.02
N MET A 878 -17.32 19.80 -4.47
CA MET A 878 -18.70 19.40 -4.63
C MET A 878 -19.18 18.74 -3.32
N TYR A 879 -20.35 19.13 -2.79
CA TYR A 879 -20.80 18.63 -1.48
C TYR A 879 -21.05 17.13 -1.46
N MET A 880 -21.68 16.58 -2.52
CA MET A 880 -21.77 15.13 -2.78
C MET A 880 -21.95 14.30 -1.50
N PRO A 881 -23.12 14.39 -0.85
CA PRO A 881 -23.28 13.74 0.43
C PRO A 881 -23.82 12.32 0.32
N ASP A 882 -23.11 11.37 0.90
CA ASP A 882 -23.56 9.99 1.09
C ASP A 882 -24.73 9.98 2.10
N ALA A 883 -24.45 10.22 3.39
CA ALA A 883 -25.47 10.16 4.43
C ALA A 883 -26.15 11.51 4.76
N ILE A 884 -27.41 11.41 5.20
CA ILE A 884 -28.23 12.56 5.64
C ILE A 884 -29.05 12.27 6.90
N ALA A 885 -29.08 13.24 7.82
CA ALA A 885 -29.95 13.24 8.99
C ALA A 885 -30.80 14.51 9.05
N SER A 886 -31.93 14.49 9.76
CA SER A 886 -32.78 15.67 9.97
C SER A 886 -33.17 15.85 11.43
N TYR A 887 -33.34 17.11 11.84
CA TYR A 887 -33.80 17.46 13.17
C TYR A 887 -34.56 18.79 13.16
N THR A 888 -35.42 18.99 14.16
CA THR A 888 -36.21 20.21 14.30
C THR A 888 -35.80 20.97 15.54
N VAL A 889 -35.34 22.22 15.37
CA VAL A 889 -35.08 23.15 16.46
C VAL A 889 -35.90 24.42 16.28
N ALA A 890 -36.54 24.87 17.36
CA ALA A 890 -37.42 26.04 17.36
C ALA A 890 -38.50 26.04 16.25
N GLY A 891 -38.98 24.85 15.85
CA GLY A 891 -40.01 24.67 14.81
C GLY A 891 -39.50 24.80 13.37
N THR A 892 -38.18 24.85 13.14
CA THR A 892 -37.57 24.78 11.81
C THR A 892 -36.82 23.46 11.67
N THR A 893 -37.05 22.76 10.57
CA THR A 893 -36.33 21.53 10.24
C THR A 893 -35.04 21.86 9.50
N TYR A 894 -33.96 21.21 9.92
CA TYR A 894 -32.65 21.29 9.30
C TYR A 894 -32.21 19.89 8.85
N LEU A 895 -31.43 19.86 7.77
CA LEU A 895 -30.79 18.66 7.25
C LEU A 895 -29.29 18.76 7.54
N VAL A 896 -28.69 17.65 7.95
CA VAL A 896 -27.25 17.55 8.19
C VAL A 896 -26.71 16.49 7.25
N THR A 897 -25.68 16.83 6.47
CA THR A 897 -25.11 15.96 5.44
C THR A 897 -23.63 15.69 5.71
N ALA A 898 -23.20 14.45 5.53
CA ALA A 898 -21.79 14.07 5.49
C ALA A 898 -21.33 14.17 4.03
N ASN A 899 -20.29 14.96 3.74
CA ASN A 899 -19.95 15.36 2.38
C ASN A 899 -18.74 14.56 1.87
N GLU A 900 -18.98 13.29 1.54
CA GLU A 900 -18.00 12.27 1.22
C GLU A 900 -17.31 12.48 -0.14
N GLY A 901 -18.08 12.35 -1.23
CA GLY A 901 -17.59 12.58 -2.59
C GLY A 901 -17.50 11.36 -3.50
N ASP A 902 -18.38 10.36 -3.39
CA ASP A 902 -18.30 9.20 -4.27
C ASP A 902 -18.70 9.44 -5.74
N VAL A 903 -18.08 8.66 -6.64
CA VAL A 903 -17.98 9.00 -8.07
C VAL A 903 -18.79 8.06 -8.94
N ARG A 904 -19.35 8.59 -10.04
CA ARG A 904 -20.10 7.80 -11.03
C ARG A 904 -19.17 7.33 -12.14
N GLU A 905 -18.38 6.29 -11.89
CA GLU A 905 -17.36 5.78 -12.82
C GLU A 905 -17.53 4.28 -13.12
N TYR A 906 -17.43 3.92 -14.41
CA TYR A 906 -17.54 2.55 -14.91
C TYR A 906 -16.70 2.38 -16.20
N ASP A 907 -16.47 1.16 -16.70
CA ASP A 907 -15.64 0.89 -17.89
C ASP A 907 -15.89 1.81 -19.11
N ALA A 908 -17.14 2.26 -19.33
CA ALA A 908 -17.50 3.13 -20.45
C ALA A 908 -17.55 4.65 -20.11
N LEU A 909 -17.26 5.03 -18.87
CA LEU A 909 -17.20 6.42 -18.40
C LEU A 909 -16.10 6.58 -17.34
N GLU A 910 -14.97 7.16 -17.72
CA GLU A 910 -13.93 7.63 -16.80
C GLU A 910 -14.23 9.08 -16.40
N GLU A 911 -14.47 9.33 -15.12
CA GLU A 911 -14.71 10.67 -14.59
C GLU A 911 -13.48 11.23 -13.85
N GLU A 912 -12.81 10.40 -13.05
CA GLU A 912 -11.65 10.84 -12.28
C GLU A 912 -10.48 11.19 -13.22
N ALA A 913 -9.87 12.35 -12.96
CA ALA A 913 -8.64 12.79 -13.60
C ALA A 913 -7.74 13.43 -12.54
N LYS A 914 -6.45 13.63 -12.86
CA LYS A 914 -5.55 14.42 -12.02
C LYS A 914 -5.27 15.75 -12.69
N VAL A 915 -5.15 16.81 -11.89
CA VAL A 915 -4.83 18.15 -12.41
C VAL A 915 -3.52 18.15 -13.23
N GLY A 916 -2.56 17.30 -12.86
CA GLY A 916 -1.27 17.15 -13.53
C GLY A 916 -1.31 16.40 -14.86
N ASP A 917 -2.41 15.73 -15.19
CA ASP A 917 -2.52 14.94 -16.41
C ASP A 917 -2.39 15.82 -17.66
N ALA A 918 -1.88 15.22 -18.73
CA ALA A 918 -1.54 15.94 -19.96
C ALA A 918 -2.78 16.48 -20.69
N ASP A 919 -3.91 15.81 -20.53
CA ASP A 919 -5.22 16.10 -21.12
C ASP A 919 -6.14 16.95 -20.22
N TYR A 920 -5.84 17.09 -18.92
CA TYR A 920 -6.54 18.03 -18.04
C TYR A 920 -6.03 19.46 -18.23
N ILE A 921 -6.34 20.11 -19.35
CA ILE A 921 -5.76 21.41 -19.73
C ILE A 921 -6.43 22.54 -18.92
N LEU A 922 -5.66 23.33 -18.18
CA LEU A 922 -6.18 24.51 -17.47
C LEU A 922 -6.19 25.73 -18.40
N ASP A 923 -7.28 26.51 -18.39
CA ASP A 923 -7.41 27.75 -19.17
C ASP A 923 -6.23 28.70 -18.82
N PRO A 924 -5.42 29.15 -19.80
CA PRO A 924 -4.26 30.01 -19.53
C PRO A 924 -4.59 31.44 -19.08
N ALA A 925 -5.79 31.95 -19.34
CA ALA A 925 -6.26 33.26 -18.88
C ALA A 925 -6.70 33.22 -17.41
N THR A 926 -7.33 32.13 -16.96
CA THR A 926 -7.78 31.89 -15.59
C THR A 926 -6.64 31.37 -14.71
N PHE A 927 -5.81 30.46 -15.24
CA PHE A 927 -4.66 29.85 -14.56
C PHE A 927 -3.34 30.18 -15.26
N PRO A 928 -2.88 31.45 -15.27
CA PRO A 928 -1.63 31.85 -15.92
C PRO A 928 -0.38 31.19 -15.32
N ASN A 929 -0.53 30.53 -14.17
CA ASN A 929 0.47 29.77 -13.43
C ASN A 929 0.22 28.25 -13.43
N ALA A 930 -0.52 27.71 -14.41
CA ALA A 930 -0.88 26.29 -14.51
C ALA A 930 0.31 25.33 -14.29
N ALA A 931 1.48 25.60 -14.88
CA ALA A 931 2.67 24.76 -14.72
C ALA A 931 3.13 24.60 -13.25
N LEU A 932 2.85 25.59 -12.40
CA LEU A 932 3.12 25.50 -10.97
C LEU A 932 2.02 24.71 -10.24
N LEU A 933 0.75 25.00 -10.54
CA LEU A 933 -0.37 24.31 -9.92
C LEU A 933 -0.29 22.80 -10.19
N LYS A 934 0.07 22.42 -11.41
CA LYS A 934 0.26 21.04 -11.86
C LYS A 934 1.46 20.29 -11.27
N LYS A 935 2.29 20.92 -10.42
CA LYS A 935 3.38 20.18 -9.75
C LYS A 935 2.80 19.14 -8.79
N SER A 936 3.42 17.97 -8.71
CA SER A 936 2.97 16.88 -7.84
C SER A 936 2.90 17.27 -6.36
N GLY A 937 3.77 18.18 -5.89
CA GLY A 937 3.75 18.73 -4.54
C GLY A 937 2.66 19.78 -4.26
N ASN A 938 1.89 20.18 -5.28
CA ASN A 938 0.79 21.16 -5.22
C ASN A 938 -0.55 20.47 -5.54
N LEU A 939 -1.15 20.74 -6.70
CA LEU A 939 -2.41 20.15 -7.14
C LEU A 939 -2.19 19.02 -8.14
N GLY A 940 -0.98 18.81 -8.65
CA GLY A 940 -0.74 17.92 -9.80
C GLY A 940 -1.23 16.49 -9.63
N ARG A 941 -1.32 16.01 -8.39
CA ARG A 941 -1.87 14.69 -8.07
C ARG A 941 -3.32 14.69 -7.60
N LEU A 942 -3.87 15.86 -7.29
CA LEU A 942 -5.22 16.02 -6.78
C LEU A 942 -6.22 15.47 -7.79
N VAL A 943 -7.04 14.53 -7.33
CA VAL A 943 -8.11 13.90 -8.09
C VAL A 943 -9.28 14.88 -8.24
N VAL A 944 -9.75 15.03 -9.47
CA VAL A 944 -10.74 16.01 -9.93
C VAL A 944 -11.67 15.37 -10.94
N THR A 945 -12.84 15.98 -11.16
CA THR A 945 -13.76 15.56 -12.24
C THR A 945 -13.33 16.15 -13.58
N ASN A 946 -13.39 15.33 -14.64
CA ASN A 946 -13.31 15.78 -16.03
C ASN A 946 -14.69 16.13 -16.65
N GLN A 947 -15.79 15.94 -15.90
CA GLN A 947 -17.17 16.12 -16.38
C GLN A 947 -17.71 17.55 -16.15
N SER A 948 -16.97 18.40 -15.44
CA SER A 948 -17.33 19.80 -15.20
C SER A 948 -16.10 20.68 -14.97
N GLY A 949 -16.24 21.99 -15.17
CA GLY A 949 -15.17 22.97 -14.98
C GLY A 949 -14.76 23.70 -16.27
N ASP A 950 -15.11 23.17 -17.44
CA ASP A 950 -15.11 23.88 -18.73
C ASP A 950 -16.42 24.69 -18.83
N THR A 951 -16.37 26.00 -18.57
CA THR A 951 -17.57 26.84 -18.46
C THR A 951 -17.99 27.49 -19.78
N ASP A 952 -17.10 27.54 -20.77
CA ASP A 952 -17.36 28.14 -22.08
C ASP A 952 -17.37 27.13 -23.26
N GLY A 953 -16.99 25.88 -23.00
CA GLY A 953 -17.11 24.73 -23.89
C GLY A 953 -15.99 24.61 -24.92
N ASP A 954 -14.81 25.20 -24.66
CA ASP A 954 -13.70 25.21 -25.61
C ASP A 954 -12.69 24.05 -25.42
N GLY A 955 -12.87 23.26 -24.36
CA GLY A 955 -12.09 22.05 -24.06
C GLY A 955 -10.91 22.27 -23.12
N ASP A 956 -10.73 23.47 -22.55
CA ASP A 956 -9.91 23.67 -21.36
C ASP A 956 -10.78 24.01 -20.12
N PHE A 957 -10.19 23.87 -18.93
CA PHE A 957 -10.90 24.00 -17.66
C PHE A 957 -10.69 25.40 -17.07
N ASP A 958 -11.79 26.14 -16.90
CA ASP A 958 -11.86 27.43 -16.21
C ASP A 958 -11.90 27.26 -14.68
N GLU A 959 -12.42 26.13 -14.21
CA GLU A 959 -12.61 25.82 -12.80
C GLU A 959 -12.10 24.40 -12.50
N ILE A 960 -11.46 24.22 -11.35
CA ILE A 960 -10.97 22.92 -10.88
C ILE A 960 -11.97 22.40 -9.85
N HIS A 961 -12.66 21.31 -10.17
CA HIS A 961 -13.69 20.71 -9.31
C HIS A 961 -13.20 19.42 -8.67
N VAL A 962 -13.26 19.35 -7.34
CA VAL A 962 -12.91 18.15 -6.54
C VAL A 962 -14.15 17.49 -5.96
N PHE A 963 -14.03 16.18 -5.73
CA PHE A 963 -15.06 15.38 -5.10
C PHE A 963 -15.07 15.58 -3.59
N GLY A 964 -16.28 15.61 -3.03
CA GLY A 964 -16.49 15.88 -1.62
C GLY A 964 -16.04 17.29 -1.21
N THR A 965 -16.33 17.63 0.03
CA THR A 965 -15.87 18.90 0.63
C THR A 965 -15.07 18.70 1.91
N ARG A 966 -14.77 17.44 2.26
CA ARG A 966 -14.02 17.03 3.46
C ARG A 966 -14.63 17.57 4.75
N SER A 967 -15.96 17.68 4.79
CA SER A 967 -16.68 18.42 5.83
C SER A 967 -18.09 17.86 6.05
N PHE A 968 -18.83 18.45 6.99
CA PHE A 968 -20.28 18.25 7.09
C PHE A 968 -21.00 19.59 6.92
N SER A 969 -22.25 19.53 6.44
CA SER A 969 -23.07 20.72 6.18
C SER A 969 -24.42 20.68 6.88
N ILE A 970 -24.93 21.85 7.25
CA ILE A 970 -26.28 22.04 7.76
C ILE A 970 -27.09 22.90 6.79
N TRP A 971 -28.23 22.39 6.36
CA TRP A 971 -29.14 23.04 5.41
C TRP A 971 -30.47 23.35 6.07
N ASN A 972 -31.06 24.49 5.75
CA ASN A 972 -32.43 24.79 6.16
C ASN A 972 -33.41 24.10 5.19
N ALA A 973 -34.21 23.16 5.67
CA ALA A 973 -35.08 22.36 4.81
C ALA A 973 -36.20 23.18 4.12
N ILE A 974 -36.56 24.34 4.67
CA ILE A 974 -37.62 25.21 4.12
C ILE A 974 -37.05 26.16 3.07
N THR A 975 -35.97 26.89 3.40
CA THR A 975 -35.35 27.86 2.49
C THR A 975 -34.43 27.20 1.48
N LYS A 976 -33.99 25.96 1.73
CA LYS A 976 -33.09 25.16 0.89
C LYS A 976 -31.70 25.78 0.75
N THR A 977 -31.28 26.53 1.76
CA THR A 977 -30.00 27.25 1.77
C THR A 977 -29.06 26.63 2.78
N LEU A 978 -27.76 26.59 2.45
CA LEU A 978 -26.69 26.28 3.39
C LEU A 978 -26.74 27.25 4.58
N VAL A 979 -26.64 26.71 5.78
CA VAL A 979 -26.62 27.46 7.05
C VAL A 979 -25.21 27.44 7.64
N TYR A 980 -24.54 26.30 7.55
CA TYR A 980 -23.20 26.08 8.07
C TYR A 980 -22.51 24.97 7.28
N ASP A 981 -21.19 25.08 7.11
CA ASP A 981 -20.28 24.06 6.62
C ASP A 981 -19.08 24.05 7.58
N SER A 982 -18.55 22.87 7.90
CA SER A 982 -17.43 22.76 8.85
C SER A 982 -16.08 23.18 8.30
N GLY A 983 -15.99 23.69 7.06
CA GLY A 983 -14.76 24.22 6.51
C GLY A 983 -13.68 23.15 6.43
N ASP A 984 -12.51 23.45 6.97
CA ASP A 984 -11.35 22.56 7.08
C ASP A 984 -11.22 21.88 8.46
N ASP A 985 -12.28 21.92 9.28
CA ASP A 985 -12.26 21.45 10.67
C ASP A 985 -11.77 20.00 10.77
N PHE A 986 -12.26 19.08 9.93
CA PHE A 986 -11.94 17.65 10.06
C PHE A 986 -10.45 17.37 9.84
N GLU A 987 -9.86 17.94 8.80
CA GLU A 987 -8.42 17.80 8.54
C GLU A 987 -7.59 18.48 9.63
N ARG A 988 -8.01 19.66 10.11
CA ARG A 988 -7.29 20.30 11.22
C ARG A 988 -7.34 19.47 12.51
N ILE A 989 -8.51 18.91 12.83
CA ILE A 989 -8.71 18.10 14.04
C ILE A 989 -7.86 16.83 13.95
N THR A 990 -7.91 16.11 12.82
CA THR A 990 -7.14 14.87 12.66
C THR A 990 -5.64 15.12 12.60
N ALA A 991 -5.19 16.20 11.95
CA ALA A 991 -3.79 16.62 11.94
C ALA A 991 -3.27 16.98 13.34
N ALA A 992 -4.09 17.67 14.14
CA ALA A 992 -3.74 18.10 15.49
C ALA A 992 -3.86 16.99 16.55
N ASP A 993 -4.48 15.85 16.22
CA ASP A 993 -4.66 14.75 17.15
C ASP A 993 -3.29 14.14 17.53
N PRO A 994 -2.96 14.05 18.84
CA PRO A 994 -1.63 13.60 19.29
C PRO A 994 -1.34 12.12 19.01
N VAL A 995 -2.36 11.32 18.71
CA VAL A 995 -2.23 9.90 18.39
C VAL A 995 -2.43 9.70 16.89
N TYR A 996 -3.56 10.18 16.37
CA TYR A 996 -4.03 9.89 15.01
C TYR A 996 -3.44 10.81 13.94
N GLY A 997 -2.82 11.94 14.31
CA GLY A 997 -2.10 12.80 13.36
C GLY A 997 -0.95 12.08 12.65
N ALA A 998 -0.43 10.99 13.22
CA ALA A 998 0.58 10.14 12.56
C ALA A 998 0.05 9.37 11.33
N ILE A 999 -1.27 9.22 11.22
CA ILE A 999 -1.97 8.59 10.09
C ILE A 999 -2.94 9.57 9.42
N PHE A 1000 -2.62 10.87 9.45
CA PHE A 1000 -3.42 11.92 8.82
C PHE A 1000 -3.74 11.58 7.35
N ASN A 1001 -5.01 11.71 6.96
CA ASN A 1001 -5.54 11.33 5.64
C ASN A 1001 -5.04 9.97 5.15
N ALA A 1002 -4.91 8.99 6.05
CA ALA A 1002 -4.64 7.60 5.67
C ALA A 1002 -5.92 6.91 5.21
N SER A 1003 -5.81 5.99 4.27
CA SER A 1003 -6.89 5.09 3.84
C SER A 1003 -7.35 4.15 4.98
N ASN A 1004 -8.49 3.50 4.79
CA ASN A 1004 -9.04 2.51 5.73
C ASN A 1004 -8.26 1.18 5.72
N ASP A 1005 -7.65 0.82 4.59
CA ASP A 1005 -6.88 -0.41 4.35
C ASP A 1005 -5.37 -0.29 4.67
N ASN A 1006 -4.90 0.91 5.00
CA ASN A 1006 -3.50 1.15 5.32
C ASN A 1006 -3.33 2.26 6.37
N LYS A 1007 -2.08 2.66 6.62
CA LYS A 1007 -1.71 3.70 7.60
C LYS A 1007 -0.74 4.74 7.02
N ASN A 1008 -0.72 4.84 5.70
CA ASN A 1008 0.25 5.67 5.00
C ASN A 1008 -0.14 7.14 5.18
N PHE A 1009 0.70 7.87 5.90
CA PHE A 1009 0.53 9.30 6.12
C PHE A 1009 0.28 10.02 4.78
N LYS A 1010 -0.83 10.76 4.69
CA LYS A 1010 -1.28 11.56 3.55
C LYS A 1010 -1.71 10.82 2.28
N ASN A 1011 -1.85 9.49 2.28
CA ASN A 1011 -2.12 8.78 1.02
C ASN A 1011 -3.52 9.03 0.42
N ARG A 1012 -4.41 9.74 1.12
CA ARG A 1012 -5.70 10.25 0.61
C ARG A 1012 -5.74 11.78 0.46
N SER A 1013 -4.65 12.49 0.75
CA SER A 1013 -4.61 13.96 0.64
C SER A 1013 -4.73 14.45 -0.81
N ASP A 1014 -4.21 13.70 -1.77
CA ASP A 1014 -4.43 13.95 -3.19
C ASP A 1014 -5.78 13.44 -3.69
N ASN A 1015 -6.67 12.96 -2.82
CA ASN A 1015 -8.01 12.48 -3.17
C ASN A 1015 -9.10 13.17 -2.30
N LYS A 1016 -10.01 12.44 -1.66
CA LYS A 1016 -11.12 13.00 -0.85
C LYS A 1016 -10.76 13.21 0.64
N GLY A 1017 -9.50 13.00 1.04
CA GLY A 1017 -9.01 13.31 2.39
C GLY A 1017 -9.61 12.42 3.48
N PRO A 1018 -10.35 12.96 4.48
CA PRO A 1018 -10.90 12.19 5.59
C PRO A 1018 -12.19 11.41 5.27
N GLU A 1019 -12.93 11.77 4.21
CA GLU A 1019 -14.17 11.12 3.72
C GLU A 1019 -15.25 10.89 4.80
N PRO A 1020 -16.08 11.90 5.06
CA PRO A 1020 -17.20 11.77 5.99
C PRO A 1020 -18.33 10.95 5.39
N GLU A 1021 -18.71 9.87 6.08
CA GLU A 1021 -19.56 8.80 5.53
C GLU A 1021 -20.96 8.82 6.17
N GLY A 1022 -21.16 8.02 7.22
CA GLY A 1022 -22.38 7.97 8.01
C GLY A 1022 -22.63 9.21 8.88
N ILE A 1023 -23.91 9.56 9.02
CA ILE A 1023 -24.35 10.60 9.95
C ILE A 1023 -25.62 10.23 10.72
N THR A 1024 -25.64 10.52 12.03
CA THR A 1024 -26.84 10.46 12.85
C THR A 1024 -26.96 11.66 13.79
N VAL A 1025 -28.19 12.01 14.17
CA VAL A 1025 -28.47 13.13 15.09
C VAL A 1025 -29.19 12.62 16.34
N GLY A 1026 -28.58 12.85 17.50
CA GLY A 1026 -29.12 12.52 18.81
C GLY A 1026 -29.57 13.76 19.58
N LYS A 1027 -30.71 13.67 20.29
CA LYS A 1027 -31.11 14.68 21.26
C LYS A 1027 -30.71 14.23 22.66
N ILE A 1028 -29.79 14.96 23.29
CA ILE A 1028 -29.26 14.66 24.62
C ILE A 1028 -29.58 15.84 25.54
N GLY A 1029 -30.50 15.60 26.48
CA GLY A 1029 -31.10 16.67 27.28
C GLY A 1029 -31.89 17.67 26.40
N GLU A 1030 -31.49 18.94 26.44
CA GLU A 1030 -32.09 20.00 25.61
C GLU A 1030 -31.29 20.29 24.33
N SER A 1031 -30.16 19.61 24.13
CA SER A 1031 -29.24 19.85 23.02
C SER A 1031 -29.33 18.78 21.94
N PHE A 1032 -29.02 19.16 20.70
CA PHE A 1032 -28.87 18.25 19.57
C PHE A 1032 -27.39 18.08 19.23
N TYR A 1033 -27.01 16.85 18.93
CA TYR A 1033 -25.64 16.47 18.58
C TYR A 1033 -25.65 15.69 17.27
N ALA A 1034 -24.73 16.05 16.37
CA ALA A 1034 -24.42 15.25 15.18
C ALA A 1034 -23.22 14.36 15.49
N PHE A 1035 -23.32 13.10 15.10
CA PHE A 1035 -22.23 12.13 15.08
C PHE A 1035 -21.97 11.77 13.63
N ILE A 1036 -20.76 12.05 13.15
CA ILE A 1036 -20.35 11.90 11.74
C ILE A 1036 -19.15 10.95 11.69
N THR A 1037 -19.24 9.85 10.95
CA THR A 1037 -18.13 8.92 10.79
C THR A 1037 -17.16 9.41 9.73
N LEU A 1038 -15.90 8.97 9.82
CA LEU A 1038 -14.87 9.20 8.79
C LEU A 1038 -14.43 7.85 8.25
N GLU A 1039 -14.77 7.52 7.02
CA GLU A 1039 -14.57 6.19 6.44
C GLU A 1039 -13.08 5.83 6.39
N ARG A 1040 -12.24 6.75 5.90
CA ARG A 1040 -10.80 6.48 5.70
C ARG A 1040 -10.03 6.47 7.00
N ILE A 1041 -9.66 7.64 7.51
CA ILE A 1041 -8.83 7.74 8.72
C ILE A 1041 -9.52 7.10 9.93
N GLY A 1042 -10.84 6.90 9.87
CA GLY A 1042 -11.62 6.20 10.88
C GLY A 1042 -12.15 7.13 11.97
N GLY A 1043 -13.05 6.58 12.77
CA GLY A 1043 -13.59 7.23 13.96
C GLY A 1043 -14.81 8.10 13.69
N VAL A 1044 -15.19 8.88 14.71
CA VAL A 1044 -16.40 9.69 14.73
C VAL A 1044 -16.13 11.10 15.24
N MET A 1045 -16.57 12.08 14.47
CA MET A 1045 -16.63 13.49 14.81
C MET A 1045 -17.97 13.78 15.52
N THR A 1046 -17.92 14.49 16.65
CA THR A 1046 -19.13 14.90 17.37
C THR A 1046 -19.25 16.41 17.46
N TYR A 1047 -20.40 16.96 17.07
CA TYR A 1047 -20.71 18.39 17.12
C TYR A 1047 -22.02 18.65 17.86
N ASN A 1048 -22.04 19.66 18.74
CA ASN A 1048 -23.28 20.21 19.26
C ASN A 1048 -23.86 21.16 18.20
N ILE A 1049 -25.01 20.77 17.64
CA ILE A 1049 -25.69 21.47 16.54
C ILE A 1049 -26.98 22.16 17.02
N THR A 1050 -27.13 22.40 18.33
CA THR A 1050 -28.32 23.05 18.88
C THR A 1050 -28.52 24.45 18.30
N ASP A 1051 -27.43 25.18 18.05
CA ASP A 1051 -27.41 26.38 17.22
C ASP A 1051 -26.91 26.00 15.81
N PRO A 1052 -27.79 25.82 14.82
CA PRO A 1052 -27.41 25.36 13.48
C PRO A 1052 -26.47 26.33 12.75
N ALA A 1053 -26.41 27.60 13.16
CA ALA A 1053 -25.52 28.58 12.54
C ALA A 1053 -24.13 28.62 13.19
N ASN A 1054 -23.98 28.05 14.39
CA ASN A 1054 -22.72 28.00 15.12
C ASN A 1054 -22.53 26.64 15.84
N PRO A 1055 -22.40 25.53 15.10
CA PRO A 1055 -22.04 24.25 15.70
C PRO A 1055 -20.75 24.33 16.52
N VAL A 1056 -20.66 23.54 17.58
CA VAL A 1056 -19.49 23.50 18.47
C VAL A 1056 -18.91 22.09 18.47
N PHE A 1057 -17.62 21.98 18.11
CA PHE A 1057 -16.90 20.71 18.19
C PHE A 1057 -16.87 20.16 19.62
N VAL A 1058 -17.25 18.89 19.78
CA VAL A 1058 -17.33 18.21 21.07
C VAL A 1058 -16.14 17.32 21.29
N SER A 1059 -15.89 16.40 20.35
CA SER A 1059 -14.79 15.44 20.42
C SER A 1059 -14.60 14.72 19.08
N TYR A 1060 -13.40 14.20 18.86
CA TYR A 1060 -13.09 13.18 17.86
C TYR A 1060 -12.71 11.89 18.61
N LYS A 1061 -13.29 10.76 18.23
CA LYS A 1061 -13.00 9.45 18.85
C LYS A 1061 -12.68 8.44 17.77
N ASN A 1062 -11.54 7.79 17.91
CA ASN A 1062 -11.04 6.75 17.02
C ASN A 1062 -10.34 5.69 17.88
N ASN A 1063 -10.33 4.44 17.42
CA ASN A 1063 -9.66 3.33 18.09
C ASN A 1063 -8.79 2.48 17.14
N ARG A 1064 -8.56 2.95 15.90
CA ARG A 1064 -7.60 2.35 14.96
C ARG A 1064 -6.19 2.28 15.57
N SER A 1065 -5.42 1.31 15.12
CA SER A 1065 -3.99 1.24 15.40
C SER A 1065 -3.20 2.12 14.43
N THR A 1066 -2.30 2.94 14.95
CA THR A 1066 -1.39 3.75 14.11
C THR A 1066 -0.14 2.97 13.68
N THR A 1067 0.03 1.74 14.19
CA THR A 1067 1.22 0.91 13.93
C THR A 1067 0.92 -0.35 13.12
N ASP A 1068 -0.32 -0.84 13.14
CA ASP A 1068 -0.77 -2.04 12.44
C ASP A 1068 -2.02 -1.69 11.64
N ALA A 1069 -2.00 -1.92 10.33
CA ALA A 1069 -3.07 -1.48 9.43
C ALA A 1069 -4.38 -2.28 9.65
N ASN A 1070 -4.27 -3.48 10.20
CA ASN A 1070 -5.39 -4.43 10.33
C ASN A 1070 -5.96 -4.50 11.75
N VAL A 1071 -5.63 -3.54 12.62
CA VAL A 1071 -6.02 -3.56 14.04
C VAL A 1071 -6.85 -2.33 14.41
N GLY A 1072 -7.93 -2.57 15.14
CA GLY A 1072 -8.95 -1.57 15.48
C GLY A 1072 -10.13 -1.67 14.52
N ASP A 1073 -11.00 -0.66 14.54
CA ASP A 1073 -12.22 -0.66 13.74
C ASP A 1073 -12.01 0.22 12.49
N LEU A 1074 -12.22 -0.35 11.30
CA LEU A 1074 -11.83 0.20 9.99
C LEU A 1074 -13.05 0.37 9.08
N GLY A 1075 -13.13 1.49 8.36
CA GLY A 1075 -14.21 1.79 7.40
C GLY A 1075 -15.58 1.97 8.06
N PRO A 1076 -15.79 2.94 8.97
CA PRO A 1076 -17.09 3.15 9.59
C PRO A 1076 -18.13 3.70 8.61
N GLU A 1077 -19.09 2.86 8.26
CA GLU A 1077 -20.21 3.10 7.33
C GLU A 1077 -21.47 3.55 8.11
N GLY A 1078 -22.26 2.59 8.59
CA GLY A 1078 -23.50 2.84 9.31
C GLY A 1078 -23.28 3.28 10.77
N ILE A 1079 -24.01 4.31 11.19
CA ILE A 1079 -23.99 4.83 12.57
C ILE A 1079 -25.40 5.01 13.14
N LEU A 1080 -25.58 4.66 14.42
CA LEU A 1080 -26.81 4.95 15.15
C LEU A 1080 -26.55 5.43 16.59
N TYR A 1081 -27.45 6.28 17.09
CA TYR A 1081 -27.49 6.70 18.49
C TYR A 1081 -28.65 6.03 19.21
N ILE A 1082 -28.36 5.29 20.29
CA ILE A 1082 -29.33 4.65 21.19
C ILE A 1082 -29.52 5.54 22.41
N ASN A 1083 -30.76 5.99 22.63
CA ASN A 1083 -31.09 6.79 23.81
C ASN A 1083 -30.89 5.98 25.10
N PRO A 1084 -30.61 6.65 26.23
CA PRO A 1084 -30.55 6.01 27.54
C PRO A 1084 -31.77 5.12 27.86
N THR A 1085 -32.99 5.56 27.51
CA THR A 1085 -34.24 4.80 27.77
C THR A 1085 -34.39 3.54 26.93
N ASP A 1086 -33.65 3.49 25.83
CA ASP A 1086 -33.69 2.44 24.83
C ASP A 1086 -32.49 1.49 25.01
N SER A 1087 -31.44 1.93 25.71
CA SER A 1087 -30.22 1.17 25.97
C SER A 1087 -30.41 0.08 27.05
N PRO A 1088 -29.56 -0.97 27.05
CA PRO A 1088 -29.61 -2.02 28.07
C PRO A 1088 -29.04 -1.60 29.43
N ASN A 1089 -28.32 -0.47 29.50
CA ASN A 1089 -27.57 -0.01 30.67
C ASN A 1089 -27.96 1.40 31.14
N ASP A 1090 -29.09 1.92 30.67
CA ASP A 1090 -29.63 3.25 30.99
C ASP A 1090 -28.67 4.41 30.64
N THR A 1091 -27.83 4.25 29.61
CA THR A 1091 -26.83 5.22 29.14
C THR A 1091 -26.90 5.44 27.64
N GLY A 1092 -26.54 6.62 27.13
CA GLY A 1092 -26.51 6.85 25.70
C GLY A 1092 -25.38 6.06 25.05
N LEU A 1093 -25.67 5.42 23.90
CA LEU A 1093 -24.68 4.66 23.14
C LEU A 1093 -24.62 5.14 21.69
N VAL A 1094 -23.42 5.31 21.17
CA VAL A 1094 -23.16 5.47 19.73
C VAL A 1094 -22.59 4.15 19.23
N VAL A 1095 -23.24 3.56 18.24
CA VAL A 1095 -22.87 2.26 17.66
C VAL A 1095 -22.55 2.47 16.19
N MET A 1096 -21.37 2.06 15.77
CA MET A 1096 -20.93 2.14 14.37
C MET A 1096 -20.65 0.76 13.82
N ALA A 1097 -21.04 0.53 12.59
CA ALA A 1097 -20.68 -0.63 11.78
C ALA A 1097 -19.46 -0.24 10.94
N ASN A 1098 -18.41 -1.05 11.03
CA ASN A 1098 -17.11 -0.78 10.43
C ASN A 1098 -16.84 -1.88 9.39
N GLU A 1099 -17.07 -1.55 8.13
CA GLU A 1099 -17.22 -2.48 7.03
C GLU A 1099 -15.94 -3.27 6.77
N VAL A 1100 -14.83 -2.56 6.57
CA VAL A 1100 -13.52 -3.13 6.22
C VAL A 1100 -13.00 -4.07 7.30
N SER A 1101 -13.22 -3.73 8.58
CA SER A 1101 -12.83 -4.60 9.70
C SER A 1101 -13.87 -5.66 10.06
N ALA A 1102 -15.06 -5.60 9.46
CA ALA A 1102 -16.22 -6.40 9.82
C ALA A 1102 -16.58 -6.35 11.32
N THR A 1103 -16.48 -5.18 11.94
CA THR A 1103 -16.71 -5.00 13.38
C THR A 1103 -17.87 -4.04 13.68
N ILE A 1104 -18.47 -4.20 14.85
CA ILE A 1104 -19.27 -3.16 15.51
C ILE A 1104 -18.44 -2.50 16.59
N SER A 1105 -18.39 -1.17 16.58
CA SER A 1105 -17.75 -0.38 17.62
C SER A 1105 -18.79 0.35 18.44
N VAL A 1106 -18.63 0.33 19.77
CA VAL A 1106 -19.60 0.88 20.72
C VAL A 1106 -18.93 1.93 21.58
N TYR A 1107 -19.51 3.12 21.60
CA TYR A 1107 -19.09 4.24 22.43
C TYR A 1107 -20.21 4.60 23.40
N LYS A 1108 -19.84 4.84 24.65
CA LYS A 1108 -20.77 5.17 25.73
C LYS A 1108 -20.66 6.64 26.08
N ILE A 1109 -21.81 7.27 26.32
CA ILE A 1109 -21.89 8.62 26.87
C ILE A 1109 -22.11 8.49 28.38
N ASN A 1110 -21.14 8.94 29.19
CA ASN A 1110 -21.20 8.73 30.64
C ASN A 1110 -22.04 9.77 31.38
N ASN A 1111 -22.23 10.95 30.80
CA ASN A 1111 -22.87 12.09 31.45
C ASN A 1111 -24.33 12.32 31.04
N ASP A 1112 -24.97 11.34 30.40
CA ASP A 1112 -26.37 11.38 29.94
C ASP A 1112 -27.26 10.26 30.52
N VAL A 1113 -26.86 9.69 31.65
CA VAL A 1113 -27.54 8.54 32.28
C VAL A 1113 -28.89 8.88 32.92
N LEU A 1114 -29.84 7.92 32.92
CA LEU A 1114 -31.17 8.11 33.54
C LEU A 1114 -31.17 8.07 35.07
N GLY A 1115 -30.05 7.69 35.69
CA GLY A 1115 -29.91 7.61 37.14
C GLY A 1115 -29.01 8.71 37.71
N THR A 1116 -29.41 9.33 38.81
CA THR A 1116 -28.39 9.89 39.71
C THR A 1116 -27.57 8.71 40.19
N GLY A 1117 -26.29 8.62 39.80
CA GLY A 1117 -25.43 7.51 40.21
C GLY A 1117 -25.67 7.19 41.67
N GLU A 1118 -26.07 5.96 41.99
CA GLU A 1118 -26.17 5.54 43.37
C GLU A 1118 -24.79 5.80 43.97
N PHE A 1119 -24.70 6.81 44.82
CA PHE A 1119 -23.52 7.06 45.62
C PHE A 1119 -23.41 5.86 46.55
N THR A 1120 -22.74 4.81 46.09
CA THR A 1120 -22.39 3.66 46.91
C THR A 1120 -21.36 4.23 47.89
N PRO A 1121 -21.72 4.51 49.15
CA PRO A 1121 -20.74 5.01 50.08
C PRO A 1121 -19.79 3.84 50.28
N GLU A 1122 -18.54 3.95 49.82
CA GLU A 1122 -17.52 3.04 50.32
C GLU A 1122 -17.65 3.04 51.83
N LEU A 1123 -17.91 1.85 52.41
CA LEU A 1123 -18.05 1.68 53.85
C LEU A 1123 -16.79 2.25 54.49
N ASN A 1124 -16.95 3.44 55.06
CA ASN A 1124 -15.86 4.26 55.53
C ASN A 1124 -15.23 3.58 56.75
N THR A 1125 -14.20 2.75 56.54
CA THR A 1125 -13.54 1.98 57.62
C THR A 1125 -12.76 2.88 58.58
N PHE A 1126 -12.53 4.14 58.18
CA PHE A 1126 -11.89 5.14 58.99
C PHE A 1126 -12.94 5.91 59.82
N THR A 1127 -12.94 5.69 61.13
CA THR A 1127 -13.81 6.41 62.07
C THR A 1127 -12.98 7.08 63.15
N VAL A 1128 -13.52 8.15 63.72
CA VAL A 1128 -12.90 8.89 64.82
C VAL A 1128 -13.83 8.96 66.02
N TYR A 1129 -13.28 8.76 67.22
CA TYR A 1129 -14.06 8.71 68.45
C TYR A 1129 -13.26 9.24 69.65
N PRO A 1130 -13.90 9.85 70.67
CA PRO A 1130 -15.31 10.24 70.67
C PRO A 1130 -15.56 11.40 69.69
N ASN A 1131 -16.72 11.39 69.04
CA ASN A 1131 -17.20 12.48 68.20
C ASN A 1131 -18.68 12.72 68.54
N PRO A 1132 -19.05 13.80 69.24
CA PRO A 1132 -18.22 14.94 69.63
C PRO A 1132 -17.18 14.63 70.73
N VAL A 1133 -16.02 15.31 70.69
CA VAL A 1133 -14.98 15.27 71.72
C VAL A 1133 -15.13 16.45 72.68
N ASN A 1134 -15.24 16.17 73.99
CA ASN A 1134 -15.28 17.18 75.03
C ASN A 1134 -13.85 17.52 75.48
N GLN A 1135 -13.10 18.24 74.64
CA GLN A 1135 -11.69 18.66 74.84
C GLN A 1135 -10.73 17.53 75.28
N GLY A 1136 -9.75 17.19 74.45
CA GLY A 1136 -8.76 16.15 74.79
C GLY A 1136 -8.38 15.29 73.60
N MET A 1137 -8.41 13.97 73.76
CA MET A 1137 -7.93 13.01 72.76
C MET A 1137 -9.04 12.58 71.79
N LEU A 1138 -8.77 12.67 70.50
CA LEU A 1138 -9.53 12.08 69.41
C LEU A 1138 -8.81 10.80 68.93
N TYR A 1139 -9.43 9.64 69.03
CA TYR A 1139 -8.87 8.35 68.61
C TYR A 1139 -9.28 8.01 67.19
N LEU A 1140 -8.38 7.33 66.45
CA LEU A 1140 -8.61 6.89 65.08
C LEU A 1140 -8.83 5.36 65.07
N SER A 1141 -9.71 4.84 64.22
CA SER A 1141 -10.01 3.40 64.14
C SER A 1141 -8.82 2.54 63.72
N LYS A 1142 -7.81 3.14 63.08
CA LYS A 1142 -6.53 2.52 62.70
C LYS A 1142 -5.40 3.56 62.75
N PRO A 1143 -4.14 3.16 63.04
CA PRO A 1143 -2.98 4.04 62.91
C PRO A 1143 -2.81 4.55 61.46
N THR A 1144 -2.69 5.86 61.25
CA THR A 1144 -2.51 6.45 59.91
C THR A 1144 -1.89 7.86 59.98
N ASP A 1145 -1.32 8.34 58.89
CA ASP A 1145 -0.94 9.75 58.76
C ASP A 1145 -2.21 10.60 58.68
N ALA A 1146 -2.43 11.50 59.65
CA ALA A 1146 -3.66 12.28 59.75
C ALA A 1146 -3.39 13.79 59.80
N ILE A 1147 -4.18 14.55 59.03
CA ILE A 1147 -4.18 16.02 58.99
C ILE A 1147 -5.56 16.50 59.44
N ILE A 1148 -5.63 17.49 60.32
CA ILE A 1148 -6.88 18.13 60.76
C ILE A 1148 -6.94 19.53 60.15
N TYR A 1149 -8.09 19.83 59.53
CA TYR A 1149 -8.46 21.12 59.00
C TYR A 1149 -9.58 21.75 59.83
N ASP A 1150 -9.56 23.07 59.96
CA ASP A 1150 -10.76 23.83 60.33
C ASP A 1150 -11.75 23.91 59.15
N ILE A 1151 -12.97 24.43 59.39
CA ILE A 1151 -14.01 24.50 58.36
C ILE A 1151 -13.66 25.44 57.19
N SER A 1152 -12.63 26.29 57.33
CA SER A 1152 -12.12 27.14 56.26
C SER A 1152 -11.01 26.48 55.44
N GLY A 1153 -10.70 25.20 55.71
CA GLY A 1153 -9.67 24.44 55.01
C GLY A 1153 -8.24 24.69 55.49
N ARG A 1154 -8.05 25.39 56.62
CA ARG A 1154 -6.70 25.62 57.18
C ARG A 1154 -6.26 24.44 58.03
N ILE A 1155 -5.02 23.99 57.86
CA ILE A 1155 -4.42 22.93 58.68
C ILE A 1155 -4.22 23.45 60.12
N VAL A 1156 -4.78 22.73 61.09
CA VAL A 1156 -4.67 23.05 62.52
C VAL A 1156 -3.89 22.01 63.32
N ALA A 1157 -3.76 20.78 62.80
CA ALA A 1157 -2.88 19.75 63.37
C ALA A 1157 -2.50 18.71 62.31
N GLN A 1158 -1.34 18.09 62.44
CA GLN A 1158 -0.91 16.97 61.59
C GLN A 1158 -0.05 16.01 62.40
N LYS A 1159 -0.17 14.71 62.16
CA LYS A 1159 0.64 13.69 62.81
C LYS A 1159 0.76 12.44 61.96
N SER A 1160 1.98 11.93 61.81
CA SER A 1160 2.24 10.67 61.10
C SER A 1160 1.97 9.45 61.98
N ASN A 1161 1.46 8.38 61.37
CA ASN A 1161 1.12 7.10 62.00
C ASN A 1161 0.35 7.24 63.34
N ALA A 1162 -0.60 8.17 63.38
CA ALA A 1162 -1.38 8.50 64.55
C ALA A 1162 -2.46 7.44 64.80
N SER A 1163 -2.52 6.88 66.00
CA SER A 1163 -3.74 6.18 66.49
C SER A 1163 -4.67 7.14 67.25
N TYR A 1164 -4.21 8.37 67.49
CA TYR A 1164 -4.93 9.43 68.18
C TYR A 1164 -4.32 10.81 67.90
N MET A 1165 -5.15 11.85 68.07
CA MET A 1165 -4.83 13.27 67.96
C MET A 1165 -5.21 13.99 69.26
N ASP A 1166 -4.30 14.78 69.84
CA ASP A 1166 -4.65 15.69 70.94
C ASP A 1166 -5.24 16.97 70.35
N VAL A 1167 -6.51 17.21 70.61
CA VAL A 1167 -7.27 18.37 70.13
C VAL A 1167 -7.64 19.31 71.27
N SER A 1168 -7.01 19.19 72.44
CA SER A 1168 -7.28 20.04 73.62
C SER A 1168 -7.01 21.52 73.39
N GLN A 1169 -6.12 21.86 72.45
CA GLN A 1169 -5.76 23.25 72.11
C GLN A 1169 -6.66 23.87 71.04
N LEU A 1170 -7.56 23.09 70.43
CA LEU A 1170 -8.47 23.57 69.40
C LEU A 1170 -9.75 24.14 70.03
N SER A 1171 -10.27 25.22 69.44
CA SER A 1171 -11.52 25.86 69.92
C SER A 1171 -12.74 24.99 69.62
N ALA A 1172 -13.82 25.13 70.39
CA ALA A 1172 -15.09 24.45 70.10
C ALA A 1172 -15.58 24.79 68.68
N GLY A 1173 -15.96 23.77 67.92
CA GLY A 1173 -16.24 23.92 66.49
C GLY A 1173 -16.25 22.61 65.71
N VAL A 1174 -16.44 22.75 64.39
CA VAL A 1174 -16.44 21.64 63.43
C VAL A 1174 -15.09 21.59 62.73
N TYR A 1175 -14.50 20.39 62.67
CA TYR A 1175 -13.23 20.12 62.02
C TYR A 1175 -13.34 18.93 61.09
N ILE A 1176 -12.43 18.86 60.12
CA ILE A 1176 -12.29 17.73 59.20
C ILE A 1176 -10.94 17.08 59.45
N ILE A 1177 -10.90 15.76 59.61
CA ILE A 1177 -9.67 14.98 59.68
C ILE A 1177 -9.52 14.12 58.44
N GLN A 1178 -8.41 14.27 57.74
CA GLN A 1178 -8.09 13.56 56.52
C GLN A 1178 -6.93 12.58 56.79
N PRO A 1179 -7.16 11.26 56.64
CA PRO A 1179 -6.07 10.30 56.62
C PRO A 1179 -5.41 10.27 55.23
N LYS A 1180 -4.13 9.92 55.14
CA LYS A 1180 -3.40 9.84 53.86
C LYS A 1180 -3.96 8.77 52.90
N GLU A 1181 -4.58 7.73 53.43
CA GLU A 1181 -5.00 6.53 52.69
C GLU A 1181 -6.54 6.36 52.64
N GLY A 1182 -7.33 7.40 52.95
CA GLY A 1182 -8.79 7.23 52.98
C GLY A 1182 -9.62 8.51 53.07
N ASN A 1183 -10.93 8.32 53.15
CA ASN A 1183 -11.91 9.41 53.15
C ASN A 1183 -11.85 10.25 54.43
N SER A 1184 -12.03 11.56 54.27
CA SER A 1184 -12.04 12.51 55.39
C SER A 1184 -13.24 12.31 56.31
N GLN A 1185 -13.06 12.52 57.61
CA GLN A 1185 -14.11 12.45 58.62
C GLN A 1185 -14.37 13.82 59.25
N LYS A 1186 -15.64 14.15 59.47
CA LYS A 1186 -16.03 15.34 60.24
C LYS A 1186 -16.08 15.00 61.72
N PHE A 1187 -15.47 15.81 62.57
CA PHE A 1187 -15.67 15.72 64.02
C PHE A 1187 -15.94 17.08 64.68
N ILE A 1188 -16.57 17.03 65.85
CA ILE A 1188 -17.02 18.21 66.59
C ILE A 1188 -16.30 18.27 67.93
N ILE A 1189 -15.71 19.43 68.23
CA ILE A 1189 -15.18 19.76 69.56
C ILE A 1189 -16.24 20.58 70.29
N LYS A 1190 -16.67 20.10 71.46
CA LYS A 1190 -17.66 20.78 72.31
C LYS A 1190 -17.04 21.80 73.26
#